data_AF-A0A813HRU0-F1
#
_entry.id   AF-A0A813HRU0-F1
#
_cell.length_a   1.000
_cell.length_b   1.000
_cell.length_c   1.000
_cell.angle_alpha   90.00
_cell.angle_beta   90.00
_cell.angle_gamma   90.00
#
_symmetry.space_group_name_H-M   'P 1'
#
loop_
_entity.id
_entity.type
_entity.pdbx_description
1 polymer ?
#
loop_
_entity_poly.entity_id
_entity_poly.type
_entity_poly.pdbx_seq_one_letter_code
_entity_poly.pdbx_strand_id
1 'polypeptide(L)'
;MSPQDEDLRTPSAKKTRRLSEFTSRGGRPRKLDDQALIDLTRDILQKYAKPGSKPAVVTVSSTGYASAGGRTSANDKSIVPSFSLLAAPGSIWADNPDLQKEICLPSFRRLLQQSFAEFRPGHRRTDICTRCECFWKELIPNFRRDWKKAQHDLKGIYPDYFREYPEQFADVVAEAAAAWEFVASHSIKNKLARRAALSQGDQLQLYTFTEAPAQVLLEGRKNLLTAYAWHMLAARRQQAVCKKLMSPTGLLLGDTLVIFDWREKIRLPVGPDESGAMWHAQQKLAISCWGCVVIRHSPTSNAEKPELLQTNVLYIPDSGEQTAMAANFVLDQLLSDVDIHRTGVLHIWSDCGPHFRSAENLRHRCINLCKVRRQIVVVNFLAEQHGKNILDGIFGTTGLKKGWLGQYARTHNIFNIPDIVSAFQWGAARSSKLDPGGPSWLIKAVEYGDNKPMTQYFLKVNDFKITRTYCVLFKPMPLGQFLPNMYNRVFSDSAASRAIDGYRVKTSRMDVLTPWKKPYYEGEKDWEKPGPAPGNENALTRKFDSQHQVRAPPGLMPVRSFDEKAAAIREKSAKDLSRVLRKTEALKAARAEPERPQQQQPQKQQQQVQQQTNTRTTIIIRTKTTTTTATTITTILATTATTTTTTTTTTTITTTATTTTTITTVTPATTTTATATATAPTTTTTIAVTTTAASTTTATTATAPTTSTTPTTSTTTTTATATATATATATATATHTQAQQQELQRIPHRIPLIYFSVAVVRHGVFFTPQVLLFLLLLLLLLLLLLLVLLLLVVLLLLVLLLLLVLLLMLLLQVSAVIKLYNSRLLGTPHTTTQTTTRTTTICTLQQRGL
;
A
#
# COMPACT_ATOMS: atom_id res chain seq x y z
N MET A 1 38.34 -59.51 -3.47
CA MET A 1 38.03 -60.93 -3.17
C MET A 1 36.69 -60.95 -2.46
N SER A 2 35.67 -61.44 -3.16
CA SER A 2 34.45 -62.08 -2.62
C SER A 2 34.87 -63.38 -1.87
N PRO A 3 34.06 -64.12 -1.08
CA PRO A 3 32.59 -64.23 -1.20
C PRO A 3 31.74 -64.61 0.05
N GLN A 4 30.42 -64.75 -0.23
CA GLN A 4 29.41 -65.71 0.30
C GLN A 4 28.67 -65.36 1.61
N ASP A 5 27.35 -65.09 1.59
CA ASP A 5 26.14 -65.95 1.37
C ASP A 5 25.70 -66.61 2.71
N GLU A 6 24.45 -66.79 3.14
CA GLU A 6 23.08 -66.52 2.66
C GLU A 6 22.12 -66.75 3.86
N ASP A 7 20.97 -66.05 3.87
CA ASP A 7 19.63 -66.37 4.41
C ASP A 7 19.35 -67.23 5.68
N LEU A 8 18.41 -66.73 6.53
CA LEU A 8 17.06 -67.30 6.75
C LEU A 8 16.27 -66.66 7.93
N ARG A 9 15.05 -66.17 7.60
CA ARG A 9 13.75 -66.19 8.35
C ARG A 9 13.52 -65.40 9.66
N THR A 10 12.58 -64.45 9.56
CA THR A 10 11.64 -63.89 10.58
C THR A 10 10.69 -64.97 11.19
N PRO A 11 10.00 -64.81 12.37
CA PRO A 11 9.11 -63.66 12.67
C PRO A 11 8.78 -63.29 14.15
N SER A 12 8.10 -62.13 14.28
CA SER A 12 6.98 -61.81 15.20
C SER A 12 7.14 -61.98 16.73
N ALA A 13 7.02 -60.87 17.48
CA ALA A 13 5.84 -60.57 18.33
C ALA A 13 6.16 -59.60 19.49
N LYS A 14 5.36 -58.53 19.52
CA LYS A 14 4.96 -57.64 20.62
C LYS A 14 5.46 -58.01 22.04
N LYS A 15 6.20 -57.09 22.67
CA LYS A 15 6.13 -56.89 24.12
C LYS A 15 6.28 -55.41 24.49
N THR A 16 5.14 -54.80 24.76
CA THR A 16 4.98 -53.52 25.44
C THR A 16 5.54 -53.63 26.86
N ARG A 17 6.60 -52.88 27.19
CA ARG A 17 6.95 -52.62 28.60
C ARG A 17 7.75 -51.32 28.73
N ARG A 18 7.13 -50.36 29.43
CA ARG A 18 7.70 -49.27 30.25
C ARG A 18 9.15 -48.86 29.95
N LEU A 19 9.30 -47.76 29.23
CA LEU A 19 10.52 -46.95 29.16
C LEU A 19 10.08 -45.48 29.22
N SER A 20 9.73 -44.99 30.42
CA SER A 20 9.41 -43.57 30.63
C SER A 20 10.09 -42.95 31.85
N GLU A 21 11.05 -43.62 32.48
CA GLU A 21 11.71 -43.08 33.69
C GLU A 21 13.24 -43.20 33.73
N PHE A 22 13.87 -43.60 32.62
CA PHE A 22 15.34 -43.59 32.52
C PHE A 22 15.78 -42.85 31.25
N THR A 23 16.01 -41.52 31.38
CA THR A 23 17.03 -40.71 30.67
C THR A 23 16.85 -39.21 30.99
N SER A 24 17.02 -38.83 32.26
CA SER A 24 17.42 -37.45 32.63
C SER A 24 18.95 -37.31 32.76
N ARG A 25 19.72 -38.30 32.29
CA ARG A 25 21.18 -38.24 32.26
C ARG A 25 21.67 -37.44 31.06
N GLY A 26 21.92 -36.16 31.31
CA GLY A 26 22.95 -35.35 30.65
C GLY A 26 23.16 -35.59 29.16
N GLY A 27 22.12 -35.43 28.34
CA GLY A 27 22.30 -35.34 26.90
C GLY A 27 23.23 -34.17 26.59
N ARG A 28 24.32 -34.43 25.86
CA ARG A 28 25.24 -33.39 25.37
C ARG A 28 24.40 -32.22 24.83
N PRO A 29 24.62 -30.96 25.28
CA PRO A 29 23.82 -29.83 24.84
C PRO A 29 23.80 -29.82 23.31
N ARG A 30 22.60 -29.70 22.74
CA ARG A 30 22.49 -29.69 21.27
C ARG A 30 23.21 -28.44 20.81
N LYS A 31 23.92 -28.50 19.68
CA LYS A 31 24.56 -27.31 19.10
C LYS A 31 23.55 -26.16 18.85
N LEU A 32 22.24 -26.46 18.80
CA LEU A 32 21.15 -25.48 18.70
C LEU A 32 20.92 -24.67 19.99
N ASP A 33 21.37 -25.18 21.13
CA ASP A 33 21.28 -24.55 22.45
C ASP A 33 22.56 -23.76 22.79
N ASP A 34 23.54 -23.71 21.86
CA ASP A 34 24.78 -22.96 22.02
C ASP A 34 24.52 -21.45 21.92
N GLN A 35 24.76 -20.74 23.03
CA GLN A 35 24.53 -19.31 23.15
C GLN A 35 25.33 -18.50 22.12
N ALA A 36 26.59 -18.88 21.85
CA ALA A 36 27.42 -18.16 20.89
C ALA A 36 26.87 -18.25 19.47
N LEU A 37 26.31 -19.41 19.11
CA LEU A 37 25.66 -19.62 17.82
C LEU A 37 24.33 -18.86 17.70
N ILE A 38 23.56 -18.78 18.80
CA ILE A 38 22.33 -17.99 18.87
C ILE A 38 22.67 -16.51 18.64
N ASP A 39 23.67 -15.97 19.34
CA ASP A 39 24.05 -14.56 19.22
C ASP A 39 24.59 -14.24 17.80
N LEU A 40 25.49 -15.08 17.26
CA LEU A 40 25.96 -14.97 15.87
C LEU A 40 24.80 -14.99 14.87
N THR A 41 23.86 -15.93 15.05
CA THR A 41 22.70 -16.05 14.17
C THR A 41 21.81 -14.81 14.26
N ARG A 42 21.57 -14.28 15.47
CA ARG A 42 20.77 -13.07 15.69
C ARG A 42 21.38 -11.87 14.97
N ASP A 43 22.68 -11.65 15.10
CA ASP A 43 23.39 -10.54 14.45
C ASP A 43 23.29 -10.63 12.93
N ILE A 44 23.45 -11.83 12.36
CA ILE A 44 23.26 -12.06 10.93
C ILE A 44 21.81 -11.79 10.54
N LEU A 45 20.83 -12.36 11.23
CA LEU A 45 19.42 -12.18 10.89
C LEU A 45 18.99 -10.72 10.96
N GLN A 46 19.49 -9.94 11.93
CA GLN A 46 19.21 -8.51 12.01
C GLN A 46 19.72 -7.73 10.79
N LYS A 47 20.84 -8.13 10.19
CA LYS A 47 21.33 -7.55 8.92
C LYS A 47 20.40 -7.85 7.74
N TYR A 48 19.75 -9.02 7.77
CA TYR A 48 18.83 -9.48 6.73
C TYR A 48 17.35 -9.30 7.08
N ALA A 49 17.01 -8.56 8.13
CA ALA A 49 15.64 -8.41 8.57
C ALA A 49 15.22 -6.94 8.66
N LYS A 50 13.91 -6.73 8.59
CA LYS A 50 13.27 -5.47 8.94
C LYS A 50 12.09 -5.70 9.88
N PRO A 51 11.66 -4.70 10.65
CA PRO A 51 10.44 -4.82 11.45
C PRO A 51 9.25 -5.30 10.60
N GLY A 52 8.59 -6.35 11.05
CA GLY A 52 7.40 -6.93 10.43
C GLY A 52 6.12 -6.21 10.89
N SER A 53 5.09 -6.18 10.05
CA SER A 53 3.83 -5.47 10.37
C SER A 53 2.93 -6.21 11.35
N LYS A 54 3.19 -7.48 11.61
CA LYS A 54 2.38 -8.29 12.51
C LYS A 54 3.21 -8.59 13.74
N PRO A 55 2.69 -8.43 14.95
CA PRO A 55 3.39 -8.98 16.09
C PRO A 55 3.52 -10.50 15.93
N ALA A 56 4.65 -11.05 16.39
CA ALA A 56 4.81 -12.48 16.55
C ALA A 56 4.28 -12.86 17.93
N VAL A 57 3.46 -13.92 17.97
CA VAL A 57 3.15 -14.57 19.23
C VAL A 57 4.24 -15.60 19.47
N VAL A 58 4.99 -15.43 20.55
CA VAL A 58 6.09 -16.31 20.93
C VAL A 58 5.82 -16.88 22.31
N THR A 59 6.30 -18.09 22.53
CA THR A 59 6.22 -18.73 23.85
C THR A 59 7.52 -18.42 24.56
N VAL A 60 7.46 -17.68 25.67
CA VAL A 60 8.66 -17.34 26.42
C VAL A 60 9.06 -18.58 27.22
N SER A 61 10.22 -19.15 26.95
CA SER A 61 10.78 -20.18 27.82
C SER A 61 11.26 -19.55 29.13
N SER A 62 11.37 -20.34 30.20
CA SER A 62 12.02 -19.92 31.45
C SER A 62 13.46 -19.44 31.27
N THR A 63 14.09 -19.76 30.14
CA THR A 63 15.44 -19.28 29.76
C THR A 63 15.43 -17.91 29.08
N GLY A 64 14.27 -17.25 28.93
CA GLY A 64 14.14 -15.92 28.34
C GLY A 64 14.10 -15.88 26.81
N TYR A 65 14.15 -17.03 26.14
CA TYR A 65 14.12 -17.12 24.68
C TYR A 65 12.71 -17.38 24.14
N ALA A 66 12.42 -16.76 23.00
CA ALA A 66 11.14 -16.83 22.30
C ALA A 66 11.08 -18.08 21.39
N SER A 67 10.21 -19.05 21.69
CA SER A 67 10.04 -20.25 20.86
C SER A 67 8.70 -20.36 20.15
N ALA A 68 8.71 -20.92 18.93
CA ALA A 68 7.49 -21.21 18.18
C ALA A 68 6.97 -22.62 18.52
N GLY A 69 5.99 -22.69 19.42
CA GLY A 69 5.03 -23.80 19.42
C GLY A 69 5.43 -25.09 20.16
N GLY A 70 6.14 -24.98 21.28
CA GLY A 70 6.16 -26.09 22.25
C GLY A 70 4.76 -26.35 22.81
N ARG A 71 4.38 -27.62 23.02
CA ARG A 71 3.20 -28.02 23.82
C ARG A 71 3.41 -27.72 25.32
N THR A 72 3.96 -26.57 25.65
CA THR A 72 4.03 -26.11 27.04
C THR A 72 2.66 -25.59 27.46
N SER A 73 2.38 -25.64 28.76
CA SER A 73 1.10 -25.20 29.33
C SER A 73 0.73 -23.81 28.83
N ALA A 74 -0.57 -23.55 28.71
CA ALA A 74 -1.16 -22.45 27.96
C ALA A 74 -0.79 -21.02 28.41
N ASN A 75 0.13 -20.85 29.37
CA ASN A 75 0.19 -19.65 30.20
C ASN A 75 1.22 -18.58 29.81
N ASP A 76 2.26 -18.86 29.01
CA ASP A 76 3.29 -17.84 28.68
C ASP A 76 3.43 -17.54 27.17
N LYS A 77 2.31 -17.16 26.55
CA LYS A 77 2.34 -16.54 25.20
C LYS A 77 2.57 -15.04 25.36
N SER A 78 3.72 -14.55 24.91
CA SER A 78 3.97 -13.12 24.77
C SER A 78 3.79 -12.67 23.33
N ILE A 79 3.40 -11.41 23.16
CA ILE A 79 3.29 -10.75 21.86
C ILE A 79 4.56 -9.91 21.71
N VAL A 80 5.48 -10.34 20.85
CA VAL A 80 6.72 -9.62 20.56
C VAL A 80 6.68 -8.96 19.18
N PRO A 81 7.44 -7.89 18.94
CA PRO A 81 7.66 -7.36 17.59
C PRO A 81 8.20 -8.47 16.67
N SER A 82 7.61 -8.65 15.48
CA SER A 82 8.20 -9.57 14.50
C SER A 82 9.19 -8.86 13.59
N PHE A 83 10.05 -9.63 12.95
CA PHE A 83 10.98 -9.20 11.92
C PHE A 83 10.75 -10.02 10.64
N SER A 84 10.61 -9.36 9.50
CA SER A 84 10.51 -10.00 8.20
C SER A 84 11.89 -10.12 7.57
N LEU A 85 12.29 -11.34 7.23
CA LEU A 85 13.53 -11.62 6.51
C LEU A 85 13.40 -11.14 5.06
N LEU A 86 14.41 -10.37 4.62
CA LEU A 86 14.55 -9.79 3.28
C LEU A 86 15.05 -10.80 2.25
N ALA A 87 15.69 -11.88 2.72
CA ALA A 87 16.18 -12.98 1.91
C ALA A 87 15.62 -14.30 2.44
N ALA A 88 15.55 -15.30 1.56
CA ALA A 88 15.20 -16.65 2.00
C ALA A 88 16.28 -17.17 2.96
N PRO A 89 15.92 -17.93 4.01
CA PRO A 89 16.91 -18.48 4.95
C PRO A 89 18.06 -19.23 4.26
N GLY A 90 17.80 -19.91 3.14
CA GLY A 90 18.86 -20.56 2.36
C GLY A 90 19.89 -19.59 1.77
N SER A 91 19.46 -18.42 1.30
CA SER A 91 20.36 -17.36 0.80
C SER A 91 21.14 -16.73 1.94
N ILE A 92 20.47 -16.38 3.04
CA ILE A 92 21.13 -15.81 4.23
C ILE A 92 22.25 -16.74 4.70
N TRP A 93 21.99 -18.04 4.76
CA TRP A 93 23.01 -19.03 5.10
C TRP A 93 24.14 -19.10 4.06
N ALA A 94 23.80 -19.14 2.76
CA ALA A 94 24.78 -19.20 1.66
C ALA A 94 25.69 -17.95 1.57
N ASP A 95 25.17 -16.79 1.98
CA ASP A 95 25.86 -15.51 1.88
C ASP A 95 26.79 -15.23 3.09
N ASN A 96 26.74 -16.06 4.15
CA ASN A 96 27.48 -15.82 5.40
C ASN A 96 28.40 -17.02 5.76
N PRO A 97 29.68 -16.99 5.32
CA PRO A 97 30.62 -18.10 5.53
C PRO A 97 30.82 -18.47 7.00
N ASP A 98 30.80 -17.49 7.91
CA ASP A 98 30.98 -17.75 9.34
C ASP A 98 29.82 -18.56 9.94
N LEU A 99 28.60 -18.33 9.45
CA LEU A 99 27.45 -19.15 9.81
C LEU A 99 27.55 -20.58 9.23
N GLN A 100 28.12 -20.72 8.03
CA GLN A 100 28.31 -22.04 7.39
C GLN A 100 29.34 -22.90 8.13
N LYS A 101 30.41 -22.28 8.66
CA LYS A 101 31.40 -22.96 9.50
C LYS A 101 30.76 -23.53 10.76
N GLU A 102 29.78 -22.83 11.32
CA GLU A 102 29.15 -23.24 12.58
C GLU A 102 27.96 -24.18 12.43
N ILE A 103 27.11 -24.00 11.43
CA ILE A 103 25.85 -24.75 11.34
C ILE A 103 25.49 -25.11 9.91
N CYS A 104 25.01 -26.34 9.68
CA CYS A 104 24.49 -26.73 8.37
C CYS A 104 23.08 -26.16 8.14
N LEU A 105 22.71 -25.96 6.87
CA LEU A 105 21.43 -25.34 6.49
C LEU A 105 20.18 -25.97 7.14
N PRO A 106 20.02 -27.31 7.23
CA PRO A 106 18.87 -27.91 7.92
C PRO A 106 18.80 -27.56 9.42
N SER A 107 19.95 -27.50 10.09
CA SER A 107 20.03 -27.12 11.50
C SER A 107 19.76 -25.62 11.68
N PHE A 108 20.25 -24.77 10.78
CA PHE A 108 19.93 -23.34 10.77
C PHE A 108 18.43 -23.08 10.63
N ARG A 109 17.73 -23.82 9.78
CA ARG A 109 16.25 -23.73 9.65
C ARG A 109 15.53 -24.14 10.94
N ARG A 110 16.03 -25.14 11.66
CA ARG A 110 15.47 -25.54 12.97
C ARG A 110 15.74 -24.48 14.03
N LEU A 111 16.96 -23.94 14.07
CA LEU A 111 17.34 -22.86 14.97
C LEU A 111 16.42 -21.64 14.79
N LEU A 112 16.15 -21.27 13.54
CA LEU A 112 15.20 -20.22 13.20
C LEU A 112 13.79 -20.47 13.76
N GLN A 113 13.28 -21.69 13.64
CA GLN A 113 11.95 -22.03 14.14
C GLN A 113 11.89 -22.07 15.68
N GLN A 114 12.97 -22.50 16.33
CA GLN A 114 12.98 -22.76 17.77
C GLN A 114 13.35 -21.53 18.60
N SER A 115 14.31 -20.73 18.15
CA SER A 115 14.91 -19.66 18.96
C SER A 115 14.65 -18.26 18.41
N PHE A 116 14.09 -18.15 17.19
CA PHE A 116 13.90 -16.91 16.45
C PHE A 116 12.49 -16.82 15.85
N ALA A 117 11.48 -17.19 16.63
CA ALA A 117 10.07 -17.18 16.21
C ALA A 117 9.55 -15.79 15.80
N GLU A 118 10.23 -14.73 16.27
CA GLU A 118 10.06 -13.35 15.86
C GLU A 118 10.55 -13.09 14.42
N PHE A 119 11.54 -13.83 13.93
CA PHE A 119 12.04 -13.74 12.56
C PHE A 119 11.24 -14.65 11.63
N ARG A 120 10.49 -14.05 10.71
CA ARG A 120 9.66 -14.77 9.75
C ARG A 120 10.24 -14.61 8.36
N PRO A 121 10.30 -15.69 7.55
CA PRO A 121 10.43 -15.52 6.11
C PRO A 121 9.38 -14.51 5.66
N GLY A 122 9.74 -13.54 4.83
CA GLY A 122 8.77 -12.64 4.21
C GLY A 122 7.75 -13.46 3.41
N HIS A 123 6.66 -13.86 4.05
CA HIS A 123 5.70 -14.82 3.48
C HIS A 123 4.72 -14.14 2.53
N ARG A 124 4.61 -12.81 2.58
CA ARG A 124 3.69 -12.05 1.75
C ARG A 124 4.47 -11.05 0.93
N ARG A 125 4.10 -10.92 -0.35
CA ARG A 125 4.55 -9.82 -1.21
C ARG A 125 4.29 -8.44 -0.58
N THR A 126 3.30 -8.33 0.31
CA THR A 126 3.00 -7.10 1.07
C THR A 126 4.05 -6.76 2.13
N ASP A 127 4.92 -7.70 2.50
CA ASP A 127 5.96 -7.47 3.48
C ASP A 127 7.24 -6.94 2.85
N ILE A 128 7.38 -6.98 1.53
CA ILE A 128 8.51 -6.46 0.78
C ILE A 128 8.00 -5.32 -0.09
N CYS A 129 8.71 -4.20 -0.12
CA CYS A 129 8.38 -3.14 -1.06
C CYS A 129 8.62 -3.68 -2.47
N THR A 130 7.60 -3.66 -3.33
CA THR A 130 7.68 -4.17 -4.70
C THR A 130 8.76 -3.46 -5.51
N ARG A 131 9.04 -2.19 -5.18
CA ARG A 131 10.17 -1.44 -5.77
C ARG A 131 11.51 -2.04 -5.36
N CYS A 132 11.71 -2.31 -4.07
CA CYS A 132 12.93 -2.96 -3.59
C CYS A 132 13.09 -4.37 -4.16
N GLU A 133 12.00 -5.12 -4.25
CA GLU A 133 12.03 -6.45 -4.87
C GLU A 133 12.45 -6.38 -6.34
N CYS A 134 11.86 -5.47 -7.12
CA CYS A 134 12.22 -5.21 -8.52
C CYS A 134 13.69 -4.79 -8.65
N PHE A 135 14.22 -3.98 -7.73
CA PHE A 135 15.63 -3.58 -7.72
C PHE A 135 16.56 -4.80 -7.70
N TRP A 136 16.35 -5.72 -6.76
CA TRP A 136 17.20 -6.89 -6.60
C TRP A 136 16.96 -7.97 -7.65
N LYS A 137 15.69 -8.25 -8.00
CA LYS A 137 15.33 -9.37 -8.88
C LYS A 137 15.44 -9.05 -10.36
N GLU A 138 15.23 -7.79 -10.75
CA GLU A 138 15.11 -7.41 -12.15
C GLU A 138 16.17 -6.39 -12.55
N LEU A 139 16.29 -5.27 -11.84
CA LEU A 139 17.12 -4.15 -12.28
C LEU A 139 18.62 -4.49 -12.27
N ILE A 140 19.12 -5.09 -11.19
CA ILE A 140 20.53 -5.49 -11.09
C ILE A 140 20.91 -6.54 -12.14
N PRO A 141 20.18 -7.68 -12.29
CA PRO A 141 20.50 -8.66 -13.33
C PRO A 141 20.40 -8.09 -14.74
N ASN A 142 19.39 -7.25 -15.02
CA ASN A 142 19.23 -6.62 -16.33
C ASN A 142 20.41 -5.69 -16.64
N PHE A 143 20.83 -4.84 -15.69
CA PHE A 143 22.01 -4.00 -15.86
C PHE A 143 23.25 -4.85 -16.17
N ARG A 144 23.53 -5.89 -15.37
CA ARG A 144 24.72 -6.74 -15.58
C ARG A 144 24.71 -7.49 -16.90
N ARG A 145 23.54 -7.98 -17.34
CA ARG A 145 23.37 -8.60 -18.66
C ARG A 145 23.66 -7.60 -19.78
N ASP A 146 23.04 -6.42 -19.69
CA ASP A 146 23.19 -5.37 -20.70
C ASP A 146 24.63 -4.85 -20.74
N TRP A 147 25.28 -4.73 -19.57
CA TRP A 147 26.68 -4.36 -19.46
C TRP A 147 27.61 -5.41 -20.06
N LYS A 148 27.43 -6.69 -19.74
CA LYS A 148 28.20 -7.79 -20.34
C LYS A 148 28.05 -7.84 -21.86
N LYS A 149 26.85 -7.57 -22.38
CA LYS A 149 26.61 -7.46 -23.82
C LYS A 149 27.37 -6.27 -24.41
N ALA A 150 27.28 -5.09 -23.80
CA ALA A 150 28.04 -3.92 -24.25
C ALA A 150 29.56 -4.19 -24.24
N GLN A 151 30.08 -4.85 -23.19
CA GLN A 151 31.48 -5.26 -23.12
C GLN A 151 31.88 -6.20 -24.26
N HIS A 152 31.04 -7.18 -24.58
CA HIS A 152 31.27 -8.09 -25.69
C HIS A 152 31.31 -7.35 -27.03
N ASP A 153 30.31 -6.50 -27.30
CA ASP A 153 30.18 -5.77 -28.55
C ASP A 153 31.35 -4.79 -28.75
N LEU A 154 31.78 -4.11 -27.68
CA LEU A 154 32.92 -3.20 -27.68
C LEU A 154 34.26 -3.94 -27.86
N LYS A 155 34.46 -5.07 -27.18
CA LYS A 155 35.66 -5.93 -27.35
C LYS A 155 35.75 -6.54 -28.74
N GLY A 156 34.60 -6.82 -29.37
CA GLY A 156 34.53 -7.35 -30.73
C GLY A 156 35.12 -6.41 -31.78
N ILE A 157 35.12 -5.11 -31.53
CA ILE A 157 35.69 -4.09 -32.41
C ILE A 157 37.09 -3.65 -31.93
N TYR A 158 37.27 -3.51 -30.62
CA TYR A 158 38.54 -3.11 -30.02
C TYR A 158 38.88 -4.02 -28.82
N PRO A 159 39.69 -5.07 -28.99
CA PRO A 159 39.97 -6.05 -27.92
C PRO A 159 40.51 -5.44 -26.62
N ASP A 160 41.28 -4.35 -26.74
CA ASP A 160 41.91 -3.63 -25.63
C ASP A 160 40.99 -2.60 -24.96
N TYR A 161 39.72 -2.48 -25.37
CA TYR A 161 38.80 -1.42 -24.92
C TYR A 161 38.69 -1.29 -23.40
N PHE A 162 38.81 -2.41 -22.65
CA PHE A 162 38.61 -2.44 -21.20
C PHE A 162 39.90 -2.59 -20.39
N ARG A 163 41.07 -2.34 -20.98
CA ARG A 163 42.36 -2.49 -20.28
C ARG A 163 42.45 -1.68 -18.97
N GLU A 164 41.81 -0.52 -18.94
CA GLU A 164 41.82 0.41 -17.79
C GLU A 164 40.54 0.35 -16.95
N TYR A 165 39.62 -0.60 -17.21
CA TYR A 165 38.36 -0.66 -16.47
C TYR A 165 38.55 -1.36 -15.11
N PRO A 166 38.15 -0.74 -13.98
CA PRO A 166 38.27 -1.36 -12.67
C PRO A 166 37.32 -2.57 -12.52
N GLU A 167 37.79 -3.63 -11.84
CA GLU A 167 36.99 -4.86 -11.65
C GLU A 167 36.16 -4.88 -10.36
N GLN A 168 36.49 -4.03 -9.38
CA GLN A 168 35.87 -4.03 -8.06
C GLN A 168 35.15 -2.70 -7.79
N PHE A 169 33.91 -2.81 -7.31
CA PHE A 169 33.06 -1.68 -6.97
C PHE A 169 32.42 -1.89 -5.60
N ALA A 170 32.22 -0.81 -4.86
CA ALA A 170 31.59 -0.85 -3.54
C ALA A 170 30.14 -1.36 -3.59
N ASP A 171 29.39 -0.98 -4.62
CA ASP A 171 28.04 -1.46 -4.88
C ASP A 171 27.70 -1.40 -6.39
N VAL A 172 26.50 -1.89 -6.74
CA VAL A 172 26.02 -1.92 -8.14
C VAL A 172 25.72 -0.53 -8.73
N VAL A 173 25.47 0.47 -7.89
CA VAL A 173 25.23 1.84 -8.36
C VAL A 173 26.56 2.46 -8.77
N ALA A 174 27.61 2.25 -7.98
CA ALA A 174 28.98 2.62 -8.32
C ALA A 174 29.48 1.86 -9.57
N GLU A 175 29.18 0.56 -9.68
CA GLU A 175 29.47 -0.25 -10.88
C GLU A 175 28.81 0.36 -12.13
N ALA A 176 27.52 0.68 -12.07
CA ALA A 176 26.79 1.28 -13.18
C ALA A 176 27.26 2.70 -13.54
N ALA A 177 27.63 3.50 -12.53
CA ALA A 177 28.19 4.83 -12.73
C ALA A 177 29.54 4.77 -13.44
N ALA A 178 30.43 3.89 -12.97
CA ALA A 178 31.74 3.67 -13.57
C ALA A 178 31.65 3.10 -14.99
N ALA A 179 30.76 2.14 -15.24
CA ALA A 179 30.53 1.60 -16.59
C ALA A 179 30.13 2.69 -17.58
N TRP A 180 29.19 3.54 -17.21
CA TRP A 180 28.76 4.67 -18.05
C TRP A 180 29.86 5.70 -18.26
N GLU A 181 30.53 6.14 -17.18
CA GLU A 181 31.59 7.15 -17.26
C GLU A 181 32.80 6.67 -18.06
N PHE A 182 33.13 5.37 -17.94
CA PHE A 182 34.18 4.74 -18.71
C PHE A 182 33.86 4.83 -20.21
N VAL A 183 32.70 4.33 -20.66
CA VAL A 183 32.31 4.38 -22.08
C VAL A 183 32.21 5.82 -22.58
N ALA A 184 31.63 6.73 -21.79
CA ALA A 184 31.46 8.14 -22.17
C ALA A 184 32.79 8.89 -22.34
N SER A 185 33.80 8.57 -21.52
CA SER A 185 35.12 9.24 -21.57
C SER A 185 36.17 8.51 -22.41
N HIS A 186 35.94 7.25 -22.76
CA HIS A 186 36.90 6.39 -23.46
C HIS A 186 37.33 6.98 -24.81
N SER A 187 36.40 7.54 -25.59
CA SER A 187 36.69 8.11 -26.91
C SER A 187 37.65 9.29 -26.88
N ILE A 188 37.59 10.09 -25.82
CA ILE A 188 38.44 11.26 -25.62
C ILE A 188 39.81 10.82 -25.11
N LYS A 189 39.85 9.96 -24.08
CA LYS A 189 41.08 9.51 -23.41
C LYS A 189 41.97 8.66 -24.34
N ASN A 190 41.37 7.76 -25.12
CA ASN A 190 42.09 6.80 -25.96
C ASN A 190 42.15 7.21 -27.44
N LYS A 191 41.94 8.49 -27.76
CA LYS A 191 41.85 8.97 -29.15
C LYS A 191 43.07 8.59 -30.01
N LEU A 192 44.28 8.78 -29.48
CA LEU A 192 45.52 8.48 -30.21
C LEU A 192 45.73 6.96 -30.37
N ALA A 193 45.57 6.21 -29.28
CA ALA A 193 45.68 4.75 -29.29
C ALA A 193 44.66 4.10 -30.26
N ARG A 194 43.42 4.59 -30.28
CA ARG A 194 42.37 4.14 -31.21
C ARG A 194 42.72 4.41 -32.67
N ARG A 195 43.24 5.61 -32.98
CA ARG A 195 43.64 5.96 -34.35
C ARG A 195 44.80 5.11 -34.86
N ALA A 196 45.71 4.73 -33.98
CA ALA A 196 46.81 3.84 -34.32
C ALA A 196 46.34 2.38 -34.49
N ALA A 197 45.37 1.93 -33.69
CA ALA A 197 44.97 0.52 -33.63
C ALA A 197 43.80 0.13 -34.56
N LEU A 198 42.97 1.08 -35.01
CA LEU A 198 41.71 0.79 -35.72
C LEU A 198 41.65 1.46 -37.10
N SER A 199 41.09 0.75 -38.08
CA SER A 199 40.76 1.33 -39.39
C SER A 199 39.71 2.44 -39.25
N GLN A 200 39.58 3.32 -40.25
CA GLN A 200 38.56 4.38 -40.22
C GLN A 200 37.13 3.80 -40.16
N GLY A 201 36.90 2.65 -40.82
CA GLY A 201 35.63 1.93 -40.76
C GLY A 201 35.34 1.41 -39.34
N ASP A 202 36.32 0.80 -38.69
CA ASP A 202 36.17 0.29 -37.32
C ASP A 202 36.03 1.43 -36.30
N GLN A 203 36.68 2.58 -36.53
CA GLN A 203 36.48 3.78 -35.72
C GLN A 203 35.03 4.27 -35.79
N LEU A 204 34.43 4.29 -36.98
CA LEU A 204 33.03 4.66 -37.18
C LEU A 204 32.09 3.61 -36.55
N GLN A 205 32.40 2.31 -36.74
CA GLN A 205 31.65 1.21 -36.16
C GLN A 205 31.65 1.24 -34.63
N LEU A 206 32.82 1.49 -34.05
CA LEU A 206 32.99 1.61 -32.61
C LEU A 206 32.20 2.80 -32.07
N TYR A 207 32.36 4.00 -32.65
CA TYR A 207 31.73 5.20 -32.12
C TYR A 207 30.21 5.22 -32.32
N THR A 208 29.76 5.15 -33.58
CA THR A 208 28.36 5.43 -33.94
C THR A 208 27.44 4.27 -33.58
N PHE A 209 27.88 3.04 -33.81
CA PHE A 209 27.01 1.87 -33.74
C PHE A 209 27.16 1.07 -32.45
N THR A 210 28.20 1.36 -31.64
CA THR A 210 28.48 0.57 -30.43
C THR A 210 28.60 1.44 -29.18
N GLU A 211 29.49 2.44 -29.15
CA GLU A 211 29.69 3.32 -28.00
C GLU A 211 28.47 4.19 -27.70
N ALA A 212 27.93 4.90 -28.70
CA ALA A 212 26.79 5.80 -28.48
C ALA A 212 25.53 5.04 -27.99
N PRO A 213 25.10 3.91 -28.59
CA PRO A 213 24.00 3.12 -28.04
C PRO A 213 24.28 2.56 -26.65
N ALA A 214 25.50 2.08 -26.40
CA ALA A 214 25.90 1.58 -25.07
C ALA A 214 25.83 2.70 -24.02
N GLN A 215 26.31 3.90 -24.34
CA GLN A 215 26.28 5.04 -23.44
C GLN A 215 24.84 5.40 -23.03
N VAL A 216 23.92 5.52 -24.00
CA VAL A 216 22.50 5.84 -23.72
C VAL A 216 21.86 4.75 -22.86
N LEU A 217 22.10 3.47 -23.18
CA LEU A 217 21.58 2.35 -22.41
C LEU A 217 22.10 2.35 -20.97
N LEU A 218 23.41 2.51 -20.80
CA LEU A 218 24.06 2.51 -19.48
C LEU A 218 23.66 3.74 -18.66
N GLU A 219 23.45 4.89 -19.28
CA GLU A 219 22.92 6.07 -18.61
C GLU A 219 21.53 5.80 -18.02
N GLY A 220 20.64 5.22 -18.83
CA GLY A 220 19.30 4.81 -18.38
C GLY A 220 19.37 3.83 -17.21
N ARG A 221 20.25 2.82 -17.29
CA ARG A 221 20.45 1.83 -16.20
C ARG A 221 21.00 2.48 -14.93
N LYS A 222 22.04 3.32 -15.05
CA LYS A 222 22.64 4.09 -13.96
C LYS A 222 21.59 4.92 -13.24
N ASN A 223 20.82 5.71 -13.98
CA ASN A 223 19.80 6.61 -13.41
C ASN A 223 18.70 5.81 -12.68
N LEU A 224 18.27 4.68 -13.25
CA LEU A 224 17.26 3.83 -12.65
C LEU A 224 17.75 3.14 -11.36
N LEU A 225 18.95 2.56 -11.39
CA LEU A 225 19.56 1.96 -10.19
C LEU A 225 19.77 2.99 -9.09
N THR A 226 20.26 4.18 -9.44
CA THR A 226 20.43 5.31 -8.52
C THR A 226 19.10 5.69 -7.88
N ALA A 227 18.03 5.86 -8.65
CA ALA A 227 16.72 6.23 -8.12
C ALA A 227 16.14 5.21 -7.13
N TYR A 228 16.29 3.91 -7.40
CA TYR A 228 15.83 2.85 -6.50
C TYR A 228 16.71 2.73 -5.24
N ALA A 229 18.02 2.92 -5.37
CA ALA A 229 18.92 3.01 -4.21
C ALA A 229 18.56 4.20 -3.31
N TRP A 230 18.24 5.36 -3.90
CA TRP A 230 17.73 6.53 -3.17
C TRP A 230 16.43 6.26 -2.43
N HIS A 231 15.48 5.54 -3.04
CA HIS A 231 14.23 5.15 -2.37
C HIS A 231 14.50 4.29 -1.13
N MET A 232 15.38 3.29 -1.23
CA MET A 232 15.78 2.46 -0.08
C MET A 232 16.51 3.26 1.00
N LEU A 233 17.41 4.16 0.60
CA LEU A 233 18.13 5.03 1.52
C LEU A 233 17.17 5.98 2.26
N ALA A 234 16.21 6.56 1.54
CA ALA A 234 15.18 7.42 2.10
C ALA A 234 14.39 6.68 3.19
N ALA A 235 13.90 5.47 2.87
CA ALA A 235 13.18 4.63 3.81
C ALA A 235 14.00 4.33 5.07
N ARG A 236 15.29 3.95 4.92
CA ARG A 236 16.19 3.67 6.05
C ARG A 236 16.39 4.90 6.93
N ARG A 237 16.67 6.06 6.33
CA ARG A 237 16.87 7.33 7.07
C ARG A 237 15.61 7.75 7.80
N GLN A 238 14.43 7.64 7.16
CA GLN A 238 13.16 7.91 7.80
C GLN A 238 12.89 7.00 9.00
N GLN A 239 13.15 5.70 8.87
CA GLN A 239 13.01 4.77 9.98
C GLN A 239 13.94 5.12 11.14
N ALA A 240 15.19 5.47 10.86
CA ALA A 240 16.16 5.89 11.87
C ALA A 240 15.72 7.18 12.59
N VAL A 241 15.26 8.19 11.84
CA VAL A 241 14.77 9.45 12.43
C VAL A 241 13.50 9.22 13.24
N CYS A 242 12.54 8.45 12.72
CA CYS A 242 11.32 8.12 13.45
C CYS A 242 11.64 7.41 14.78
N LYS A 243 12.50 6.39 14.74
CA LYS A 243 12.97 5.67 15.94
C LYS A 243 13.66 6.62 16.93
N LYS A 244 14.48 7.56 16.44
CA LYS A 244 15.10 8.59 17.28
C LYS A 244 14.04 9.47 17.95
N LEU A 245 13.06 9.98 17.20
CA LEU A 245 11.96 10.79 17.75
C LEU A 245 11.04 10.03 18.73
N MET A 246 11.04 8.69 18.68
CA MET A 246 10.33 7.85 19.65
C MET A 246 11.16 7.54 20.90
N SER A 247 12.40 8.04 21.00
CA SER A 247 13.28 7.83 22.16
C SER A 247 13.29 9.06 23.08
N PRO A 248 13.43 8.89 24.41
CA PRO A 248 13.40 10.02 25.35
C PRO A 248 14.45 11.09 25.09
N THR A 249 15.61 10.72 24.54
CA THR A 249 16.69 11.67 24.21
C THR A 249 16.57 12.27 22.82
N GLY A 250 15.71 11.72 21.96
CA GLY A 250 15.63 12.11 20.56
C GLY A 250 14.47 13.04 20.22
N LEU A 251 13.39 13.01 20.99
CA LEU A 251 12.37 14.07 21.01
C LEU A 251 12.84 15.17 21.96
N LEU A 252 12.75 16.44 21.57
CA LEU A 252 13.14 17.53 22.47
C LEU A 252 11.98 17.86 23.41
N LEU A 253 12.30 18.43 24.59
CA LEU A 253 11.28 18.93 25.52
C LEU A 253 10.41 19.98 24.83
N GLY A 254 9.10 19.79 24.90
CA GLY A 254 8.10 20.62 24.21
C GLY A 254 7.77 20.17 22.78
N ASP A 255 8.59 19.32 22.15
CA ASP A 255 8.24 18.73 20.85
C ASP A 255 7.15 17.67 21.01
N THR A 256 6.37 17.49 19.95
CA THR A 256 5.34 16.44 19.88
C THR A 256 5.46 15.69 18.56
N LEU A 257 5.46 14.37 18.63
CA LEU A 257 5.43 13.48 17.48
C LEU A 257 4.02 12.89 17.32
N VAL A 258 3.43 13.10 16.15
CA VAL A 258 2.13 12.59 15.75
C VAL A 258 2.32 11.70 14.52
N ILE A 259 2.08 10.40 14.67
CA ILE A 259 2.11 9.43 13.57
C ILE A 259 0.68 8.99 13.30
N PHE A 260 0.15 9.14 12.08
CA PHE A 260 -1.21 8.73 11.77
C PHE A 260 -1.38 8.07 10.40
N ASP A 261 -2.43 7.25 10.28
CA ASP A 261 -2.79 6.54 9.06
C ASP A 261 -4.29 6.17 9.06
N TRP A 262 -4.81 5.78 7.90
CA TRP A 262 -6.13 5.18 7.75
C TRP A 262 -6.03 3.66 7.86
N ARG A 263 -6.85 3.08 8.73
CA ARG A 263 -7.04 1.64 8.76
C ARG A 263 -7.81 1.17 7.52
N GLU A 264 -7.58 -0.09 7.11
CA GLU A 264 -8.50 -0.80 6.22
C GLU A 264 -9.94 -0.69 6.76
N LYS A 265 -10.89 -0.45 5.85
CA LYS A 265 -12.29 -0.23 6.22
C LYS A 265 -12.85 -1.42 7.00
N ILE A 266 -13.51 -1.10 8.10
CA ILE A 266 -14.22 -2.07 8.93
C ILE A 266 -15.54 -2.38 8.23
N ARG A 267 -15.75 -3.64 7.88
CA ARG A 267 -17.00 -4.09 7.27
C ARG A 267 -17.97 -4.48 8.36
N LEU A 268 -19.15 -3.88 8.36
CA LEU A 268 -20.25 -4.22 9.25
C LEU A 268 -21.40 -4.85 8.46
N PRO A 269 -22.28 -5.63 9.09
CA PRO A 269 -22.24 -6.06 10.49
C PRO A 269 -21.25 -7.21 10.73
N VAL A 270 -20.80 -7.39 11.98
CA VAL A 270 -19.96 -8.52 12.42
C VAL A 270 -20.53 -9.04 13.73
N GLY A 271 -20.67 -10.36 13.89
CA GLY A 271 -21.17 -10.96 15.11
C GLY A 271 -20.70 -12.40 15.29
N PRO A 272 -21.12 -13.08 16.39
CA PRO A 272 -20.79 -14.48 16.61
C PRO A 272 -21.44 -15.37 15.56
N ASP A 273 -22.66 -15.01 15.16
CA ASP A 273 -23.45 -15.66 14.14
C ASP A 273 -23.76 -14.65 13.02
N GLU A 274 -23.30 -14.93 11.80
CA GLU A 274 -23.57 -14.08 10.63
C GLU A 274 -24.72 -14.67 9.82
N SER A 275 -25.84 -13.94 9.72
CA SER A 275 -26.90 -14.29 8.78
C SER A 275 -26.46 -14.05 7.32
N GLY A 276 -27.10 -14.71 6.37
CA GLY A 276 -26.81 -14.46 4.94
C GLY A 276 -27.01 -12.99 4.55
N ALA A 277 -28.02 -12.32 5.13
CA ALA A 277 -28.27 -10.90 4.92
C ALA A 277 -27.13 -10.02 5.48
N MET A 278 -26.63 -10.34 6.69
CA MET A 278 -25.48 -9.69 7.30
C MET A 278 -24.23 -9.82 6.40
N TRP A 279 -23.95 -11.03 5.90
CA TRP A 279 -22.84 -11.28 5.00
C TRP A 279 -22.89 -10.43 3.72
N HIS A 280 -24.08 -10.34 3.10
CA HIS A 280 -24.25 -9.52 1.89
C HIS A 280 -24.21 -8.00 2.18
N ALA A 281 -24.60 -7.57 3.40
CA ALA A 281 -24.53 -6.18 3.82
C ALA A 281 -23.09 -5.69 4.06
N GLN A 282 -22.15 -6.58 4.43
CA GLN A 282 -20.73 -6.26 4.67
C GLN A 282 -20.03 -5.55 3.50
N GLN A 283 -20.49 -5.74 2.27
CA GLN A 283 -19.92 -5.02 1.12
C GLN A 283 -20.36 -3.55 1.05
N LYS A 284 -21.51 -3.22 1.66
CA LYS A 284 -22.12 -1.89 1.59
C LYS A 284 -21.74 -1.01 2.78
N LEU A 285 -21.47 -1.60 3.96
CA LEU A 285 -21.20 -0.87 5.21
C LEU A 285 -19.71 -0.89 5.55
N ALA A 286 -18.93 -0.12 4.80
CA ALA A 286 -17.49 -0.03 4.99
C ALA A 286 -17.14 1.26 5.76
N ILE A 287 -16.89 1.13 7.05
CA ILE A 287 -16.60 2.23 7.99
C ILE A 287 -15.10 2.55 7.97
N SER A 288 -14.76 3.82 7.80
CA SER A 288 -13.39 4.29 7.94
C SER A 288 -12.97 4.26 9.41
N CYS A 289 -11.69 4.01 9.69
CA CYS A 289 -11.11 4.15 11.02
C CYS A 289 -9.78 4.85 10.86
N TRP A 290 -9.60 5.96 11.58
CA TRP A 290 -8.37 6.73 11.59
C TRP A 290 -7.59 6.41 12.86
N GLY A 291 -6.34 6.03 12.72
CA GLY A 291 -5.46 5.72 13.85
C GLY A 291 -4.34 6.72 13.97
N CYS A 292 -3.97 7.04 15.21
CA CYS A 292 -2.84 7.90 15.50
C CYS A 292 -2.07 7.43 16.74
N VAL A 293 -0.77 7.67 16.76
CA VAL A 293 0.08 7.61 17.94
C VAL A 293 0.62 9.01 18.19
N VAL A 294 0.35 9.54 19.38
CA VAL A 294 0.92 10.78 19.88
C VAL A 294 2.00 10.44 20.90
N ILE A 295 3.19 10.97 20.70
CA ILE A 295 4.33 10.84 21.60
C ILE A 295 4.77 12.24 21.99
N ARG A 296 4.82 12.49 23.29
CA ARG A 296 5.27 13.75 23.88
C ARG A 296 5.98 13.46 25.19
N HIS A 297 6.70 14.43 25.69
CA HIS A 297 7.24 14.34 27.05
C HIS A 297 6.12 14.38 28.10
N SER A 298 6.31 13.63 29.19
CA SER A 298 5.48 13.74 30.39
C SER A 298 5.50 15.18 30.92
N PRO A 299 4.42 15.70 31.52
CA PRO A 299 4.44 16.98 32.23
C PRO A 299 5.53 17.06 33.32
N THR A 300 5.94 15.92 33.87
CA THR A 300 7.02 15.79 34.87
C THR A 300 8.42 15.65 34.25
N SER A 301 8.51 15.53 32.93
CA SER A 301 9.76 15.33 32.21
C SER A 301 10.62 16.59 32.24
N ASN A 302 11.93 16.41 32.41
CA ASN A 302 12.91 17.48 32.32
C ASN A 302 14.16 17.00 31.58
N ALA A 303 15.20 17.84 31.48
CA ALA A 303 16.40 17.54 30.71
C ALA A 303 17.23 16.39 31.31
N GLU A 304 17.18 16.22 32.64
CA GLU A 304 17.92 15.18 33.37
C GLU A 304 17.17 13.85 33.38
N LYS A 305 15.83 13.91 33.44
CA LYS A 305 14.94 12.75 33.43
C LYS A 305 13.90 12.88 32.32
N PRO A 306 14.30 12.65 31.06
CA PRO A 306 13.36 12.66 29.95
C PRO A 306 12.44 11.44 30.02
N GLU A 307 11.15 11.69 30.13
CA GLU A 307 10.12 10.65 30.16
C GLU A 307 9.10 10.90 29.04
N LEU A 308 8.81 9.88 28.24
CA LEU A 308 7.85 9.97 27.15
C LEU A 308 6.52 9.35 27.54
N LEU A 309 5.44 10.05 27.20
CA LEU A 309 4.08 9.53 27.22
C LEU A 309 3.65 9.20 25.79
N GLN A 310 3.12 7.98 25.63
CA GLN A 310 2.48 7.55 24.40
C GLN A 310 0.96 7.48 24.59
N THR A 311 0.23 8.11 23.67
CA THR A 311 -1.23 8.02 23.58
C THR A 311 -1.61 7.47 22.21
N ASN A 312 -2.24 6.30 22.20
CA ASN A 312 -2.82 5.70 21.01
C ASN A 312 -4.25 6.22 20.85
N VAL A 313 -4.56 6.76 19.67
CA VAL A 313 -5.85 7.34 19.35
C VAL A 313 -6.51 6.56 18.23
N LEU A 314 -7.78 6.18 18.42
CA LEU A 314 -8.62 5.58 17.39
C LEU A 314 -9.88 6.42 17.23
N TYR A 315 -10.00 7.02 16.06
CA TYR A 315 -11.21 7.75 15.68
C TYR A 315 -12.02 6.95 14.67
N ILE A 316 -13.31 6.85 14.95
CA ILE A 316 -14.27 6.13 14.11
C ILE A 316 -15.17 7.20 13.49
N PRO A 317 -14.78 7.76 12.33
CA PRO A 317 -15.57 8.76 11.62
C PRO A 317 -16.94 8.21 11.21
N ASP A 318 -17.97 9.04 11.31
CA ASP A 318 -19.29 8.79 10.72
C ASP A 318 -19.32 8.92 9.18
N SER A 319 -18.18 9.26 8.58
CA SER A 319 -17.95 9.22 7.14
C SER A 319 -17.13 7.99 6.73
N GLY A 320 -17.55 7.36 5.62
CA GLY A 320 -16.78 6.31 4.94
C GLY A 320 -15.68 6.85 4.02
N GLU A 321 -15.40 8.14 4.05
CA GLU A 321 -14.36 8.78 3.24
C GLU A 321 -12.97 8.63 3.88
N GLN A 322 -11.94 8.67 3.03
CA GLN A 322 -10.53 8.68 3.40
C GLN A 322 -9.83 9.74 2.54
N THR A 323 -10.36 10.95 2.56
CA THR A 323 -9.88 12.10 1.77
C THR A 323 -8.88 12.93 2.58
N ALA A 324 -8.18 13.85 1.90
CA ALA A 324 -7.29 14.82 2.54
C ALA A 324 -8.06 15.73 3.51
N MET A 325 -9.20 16.25 3.08
CA MET A 325 -10.13 16.98 3.94
C MET A 325 -10.51 16.19 5.20
N ALA A 326 -10.86 14.91 5.05
CA ALA A 326 -11.26 14.10 6.19
C ALA A 326 -10.11 13.91 7.18
N ALA A 327 -8.91 13.64 6.67
CA ALA A 327 -7.72 13.49 7.50
C ALA A 327 -7.37 14.79 8.25
N ASN A 328 -7.51 15.97 7.62
CA ASN A 328 -7.27 17.25 8.27
C ASN A 328 -8.29 17.55 9.37
N PHE A 329 -9.57 17.26 9.13
CA PHE A 329 -10.62 17.44 10.13
C PHE A 329 -10.34 16.62 11.40
N VAL A 330 -10.01 15.34 11.23
CA VAL A 330 -9.69 14.46 12.35
C VAL A 330 -8.37 14.83 13.03
N LEU A 331 -7.39 15.34 12.28
CA LEU A 331 -6.16 15.85 12.85
C LEU A 331 -6.42 17.09 13.73
N ASP A 332 -7.26 18.02 13.31
CA ASP A 332 -7.65 19.17 14.14
C ASP A 332 -8.36 18.71 15.43
N GLN A 333 -9.27 17.73 15.32
CA GLN A 333 -9.92 17.12 16.48
C GLN A 333 -8.90 16.47 17.43
N LEU A 334 -7.92 15.74 16.89
CA LEU A 334 -6.84 15.14 17.67
C LEU A 334 -6.07 16.19 18.48
N LEU A 335 -5.65 17.27 17.81
CA LEU A 335 -4.85 18.33 18.44
C LEU A 335 -5.60 18.99 19.60
N SER A 336 -6.94 19.07 19.49
CA SER A 336 -7.82 19.56 20.55
C SER A 336 -8.02 18.54 21.67
N ASP A 337 -8.38 17.29 21.33
CA ASP A 337 -8.73 16.26 22.32
C ASP A 337 -7.52 15.84 23.20
N VAL A 338 -6.30 15.84 22.64
CA VAL A 338 -5.08 15.46 23.37
C VAL A 338 -4.42 16.66 24.08
N ASP A 339 -4.95 17.87 23.85
CA ASP A 339 -4.37 19.14 24.31
C ASP A 339 -2.88 19.23 23.97
N ILE A 340 -2.56 19.16 22.67
CA ILE A 340 -1.17 19.23 22.23
C ILE A 340 -0.67 20.67 22.41
N HIS A 341 0.35 20.83 23.26
CA HIS A 341 0.99 22.12 23.50
C HIS A 341 1.48 22.76 22.19
N ARG A 342 1.45 24.09 22.17
CA ARG A 342 1.88 24.90 21.01
C ARG A 342 3.37 25.27 21.04
N THR A 343 4.08 24.79 22.04
CA THR A 343 5.54 24.97 22.18
C THR A 343 6.30 23.95 21.33
N GLY A 344 7.59 24.21 21.08
CA GLY A 344 8.45 23.28 20.34
C GLY A 344 8.05 23.04 18.88
N VAL A 345 8.42 21.86 18.38
CA VAL A 345 8.20 21.39 17.02
C VAL A 345 7.09 20.33 17.00
N LEU A 346 6.11 20.51 16.11
CA LEU A 346 5.11 19.50 15.79
C LEU A 346 5.62 18.62 14.65
N HIS A 347 6.06 17.41 14.97
CA HIS A 347 6.46 16.39 14.01
C HIS A 347 5.25 15.57 13.58
N ILE A 348 4.90 15.64 12.30
CA ILE A 348 3.79 14.90 11.71
C ILE A 348 4.35 13.83 10.78
N TRP A 349 3.95 12.58 10.99
CA TRP A 349 4.32 11.44 10.16
C TRP A 349 3.05 10.77 9.64
N SER A 350 3.01 10.51 8.34
CA SER A 350 1.89 9.80 7.70
C SER A 350 2.39 8.91 6.57
N ASP A 351 1.51 8.05 6.05
CA ASP A 351 1.79 7.40 4.76
C ASP A 351 1.92 8.45 3.62
N CYS A 352 2.48 8.02 2.51
CA CYS A 352 2.65 8.77 1.27
C CYS A 352 1.44 8.71 0.32
N GLY A 353 0.36 8.06 0.74
CA GLY A 353 -0.90 8.01 0.03
C GLY A 353 -1.41 9.41 -0.34
N PRO A 354 -2.13 9.57 -1.47
CA PRO A 354 -2.57 10.87 -1.97
C PRO A 354 -3.51 11.60 -0.99
N HIS A 355 -4.20 10.88 -0.12
CA HIS A 355 -5.03 11.45 0.94
C HIS A 355 -4.21 12.08 2.08
N PHE A 356 -2.90 11.84 2.17
CA PHE A 356 -1.98 12.57 3.06
C PHE A 356 -1.05 13.50 2.29
N ARG A 357 -0.60 13.07 1.11
CA ARG A 357 0.30 13.78 0.23
C ARG A 357 -0.47 14.54 -0.86
N SER A 358 -1.21 15.57 -0.46
CA SER A 358 -1.96 16.46 -1.35
C SER A 358 -1.66 17.95 -1.13
N ALA A 359 -1.97 18.78 -2.13
CA ALA A 359 -1.91 20.24 -2.01
C ALA A 359 -2.85 20.80 -0.92
N GLU A 360 -3.96 20.13 -0.66
CA GLU A 360 -4.90 20.48 0.40
C GLU A 360 -4.27 20.28 1.78
N ASN A 361 -3.64 19.14 2.03
CA ASN A 361 -2.96 18.89 3.29
C ASN A 361 -1.77 19.80 3.50
N LEU A 362 -1.00 20.11 2.44
CA LEU A 362 0.08 21.09 2.55
C LEU A 362 -0.45 22.46 2.98
N ARG A 363 -1.57 22.91 2.41
CA ARG A 363 -2.20 24.15 2.85
C ARG A 363 -2.57 24.07 4.31
N HIS A 364 -3.24 23.00 4.72
CA HIS A 364 -3.66 22.81 6.10
C HIS A 364 -2.46 22.84 7.07
N ARG A 365 -1.39 22.07 6.79
CA ARG A 365 -0.16 22.01 7.59
C ARG A 365 0.58 23.36 7.63
N CYS A 366 0.61 24.08 6.52
CA CYS A 366 1.22 25.40 6.42
C CYS A 366 0.40 26.45 7.21
N ILE A 367 -0.89 26.58 6.91
CA ILE A 367 -1.70 27.68 7.41
C ILE A 367 -2.35 27.34 8.75
N ASN A 368 -3.13 26.27 8.84
CA ASN A 368 -3.86 25.93 10.06
C ASN A 368 -2.89 25.50 11.17
N LEU A 369 -1.90 24.68 10.84
CA LEU A 369 -1.00 24.17 11.88
C LEU A 369 0.12 25.18 12.17
N CYS A 370 0.94 25.54 11.18
CA CYS A 370 2.09 26.39 11.43
C CYS A 370 1.71 27.86 11.73
N LYS A 371 0.87 28.50 10.90
CA LYS A 371 0.52 29.92 11.10
C LYS A 371 -0.42 30.14 12.30
N VAL A 372 -1.53 29.41 12.40
CA VAL A 372 -2.53 29.66 13.48
C VAL A 372 -2.00 29.21 14.83
N ARG A 373 -1.28 28.08 14.92
CA ARG A 373 -0.69 27.64 16.19
C ARG A 373 0.63 28.34 16.52
N ARG A 374 1.22 29.08 15.57
CA ARG A 374 2.55 29.73 15.67
C ARG A 374 3.66 28.74 16.06
N GLN A 375 3.59 27.53 15.51
CA GLN A 375 4.45 26.41 15.86
C GLN A 375 5.23 25.95 14.63
N ILE A 376 6.47 25.50 14.81
CA ILE A 376 7.22 24.87 13.71
C ILE A 376 6.57 23.52 13.41
N VAL A 377 6.30 23.23 12.14
CA VAL A 377 5.69 21.97 11.73
C VAL A 377 6.64 21.25 10.78
N VAL A 378 7.03 20.03 11.16
CA VAL A 378 7.85 19.14 10.32
C VAL A 378 6.97 17.99 9.86
N VAL A 379 6.82 17.83 8.56
CA VAL A 379 5.92 16.87 7.96
C VAL A 379 6.73 15.84 7.21
N ASN A 380 6.59 14.57 7.58
CA ASN A 380 7.25 13.43 6.96
C ASN A 380 6.21 12.52 6.32
N PHE A 381 6.44 12.17 5.06
CA PHE A 381 5.68 11.16 4.32
C PHE A 381 6.54 9.90 4.24
N LEU A 382 6.11 8.83 4.88
CA LEU A 382 6.84 7.56 4.85
C LEU A 382 7.04 7.08 3.40
N ALA A 383 8.24 6.61 3.08
CA ALA A 383 8.54 6.09 1.76
C ALA A 383 7.55 4.97 1.36
N GLU A 384 7.17 4.95 0.08
CA GLU A 384 6.16 4.05 -0.47
C GLU A 384 6.41 2.59 -0.06
N GLN A 385 5.45 1.94 0.60
CA GLN A 385 5.54 0.54 1.07
C GLN A 385 6.68 0.24 2.08
N HIS A 386 7.33 1.28 2.61
CA HIS A 386 8.30 1.21 3.71
C HIS A 386 7.75 1.80 5.01
N GLY A 387 6.57 2.41 4.97
CA GLY A 387 5.90 3.06 6.09
C GLY A 387 5.29 2.14 7.14
N LYS A 388 5.70 0.87 7.20
CA LYS A 388 5.25 0.00 8.29
C LYS A 388 5.74 0.56 9.61
N ASN A 389 4.82 1.01 10.44
CA ASN A 389 5.13 1.75 11.66
C ASN A 389 4.32 1.20 12.85
N ILE A 390 4.44 1.87 14.00
CA ILE A 390 3.74 1.47 15.23
C ILE A 390 2.22 1.35 15.05
N LEU A 391 1.62 2.13 14.13
CA LEU A 391 0.20 2.07 13.80
C LEU A 391 -0.22 0.76 13.16
N ASP A 392 0.60 0.14 12.32
CA ASP A 392 0.27 -1.18 11.76
C ASP A 392 0.11 -2.22 12.86
N GLY A 393 0.94 -2.11 13.91
CA GLY A 393 0.82 -2.91 15.13
C GLY A 393 -0.53 -2.67 15.81
N ILE A 394 -0.91 -1.40 16.00
CA ILE A 394 -2.20 -1.00 16.58
C ILE A 394 -3.38 -1.50 15.74
N PHE A 395 -3.33 -1.36 14.41
CA PHE A 395 -4.34 -1.88 13.48
C PHE A 395 -4.41 -3.41 13.48
N GLY A 396 -3.28 -4.08 13.66
CA GLY A 396 -3.21 -5.52 13.87
C GLY A 396 -3.90 -5.95 15.16
N THR A 397 -3.60 -5.27 16.27
CA THR A 397 -4.17 -5.50 17.60
C THR A 397 -5.67 -5.21 17.66
N THR A 398 -6.15 -4.25 16.88
CA THR A 398 -7.58 -3.86 16.83
C THR A 398 -8.37 -4.62 15.75
N GLY A 399 -7.72 -5.48 14.96
CA GLY A 399 -8.30 -6.13 13.78
C GLY A 399 -9.37 -7.20 14.03
N LEU A 400 -10.15 -7.51 12.98
CA LEU A 400 -11.27 -8.47 13.03
C LEU A 400 -10.85 -9.95 13.16
N LYS A 401 -9.70 -10.37 12.64
CA LYS A 401 -9.36 -11.81 12.60
C LYS A 401 -8.81 -12.34 13.93
N LYS A 402 -8.01 -11.52 14.63
CA LYS A 402 -7.30 -11.92 15.86
C LYS A 402 -7.21 -10.79 16.90
N GLY A 403 -7.64 -9.59 16.56
CA GLY A 403 -7.57 -8.42 17.42
C GLY A 403 -8.83 -8.24 18.26
N TRP A 404 -8.95 -7.06 18.87
CA TRP A 404 -10.03 -6.72 19.80
C TRP A 404 -11.42 -6.86 19.19
N LEU A 405 -11.65 -6.33 17.97
CA LEU A 405 -12.94 -6.48 17.28
C LEU A 405 -13.31 -7.94 17.09
N GLY A 406 -12.36 -8.77 16.67
CA GLY A 406 -12.60 -10.20 16.45
C GLY A 406 -12.88 -10.98 17.72
N GLN A 407 -12.32 -10.55 18.86
CA GLN A 407 -12.57 -11.16 20.15
C GLN A 407 -13.92 -10.73 20.71
N TYR A 408 -14.23 -9.43 20.60
CA TYR A 408 -15.51 -8.86 21.03
C TYR A 408 -16.67 -9.44 20.22
N ALA A 409 -16.52 -9.53 18.90
CA ALA A 409 -17.52 -10.08 17.99
C ALA A 409 -17.89 -11.55 18.26
N ARG A 410 -17.09 -12.31 19.02
CA ARG A 410 -17.45 -13.70 19.40
C ARG A 410 -18.53 -13.78 20.48
N THR A 411 -18.82 -12.65 21.14
CA THR A 411 -19.74 -12.59 22.26
C THR A 411 -20.80 -11.51 22.09
N HIS A 412 -20.56 -10.55 21.20
CA HIS A 412 -21.43 -9.41 20.96
C HIS A 412 -21.58 -9.19 19.45
N ASN A 413 -22.76 -8.71 19.04
CA ASN A 413 -22.94 -8.20 17.70
C ASN A 413 -22.37 -6.78 17.58
N ILE A 414 -21.84 -6.45 16.40
CA ILE A 414 -21.30 -5.14 16.04
C ILE A 414 -22.04 -4.67 14.78
N PHE A 415 -22.99 -3.76 14.95
CA PHE A 415 -23.90 -3.30 13.90
C PHE A 415 -23.66 -1.85 13.50
N ASN A 416 -23.09 -1.03 14.39
CA ASN A 416 -22.91 0.40 14.19
C ASN A 416 -21.58 0.93 14.76
N ILE A 417 -21.37 2.25 14.65
CA ILE A 417 -20.17 2.95 15.14
C ILE A 417 -20.05 2.86 16.68
N PRO A 418 -21.10 3.13 17.48
CA PRO A 418 -21.07 2.91 18.93
C PRO A 418 -20.59 1.51 19.35
N ASP A 419 -20.99 0.46 18.64
CA ASP A 419 -20.55 -0.91 18.92
C ASP A 419 -19.05 -1.09 18.66
N ILE A 420 -18.51 -0.49 17.58
CA ILE A 420 -17.08 -0.49 17.28
C ILE A 420 -16.30 0.23 18.40
N VAL A 421 -16.79 1.40 18.82
CA VAL A 421 -16.18 2.17 19.92
C VAL A 421 -16.15 1.34 21.20
N SER A 422 -17.27 0.70 21.55
CA SER A 422 -17.37 -0.18 22.72
C SER A 422 -16.41 -1.36 22.65
N ALA A 423 -16.31 -2.00 21.50
CA ALA A 423 -15.37 -3.11 21.27
C ALA A 423 -13.91 -2.69 21.43
N PHE A 424 -13.55 -1.50 20.93
CA PHE A 424 -12.20 -0.96 21.12
C PHE A 424 -11.93 -0.55 22.56
N GLN A 425 -12.88 0.10 23.24
CA GLN A 425 -12.74 0.51 24.64
C GLN A 425 -12.58 -0.72 25.55
N TRP A 426 -13.35 -1.77 25.30
CA TRP A 426 -13.18 -3.07 25.97
C TRP A 426 -11.76 -3.64 25.78
N GLY A 427 -11.26 -3.63 24.54
CA GLY A 427 -9.92 -4.13 24.21
C GLY A 427 -8.80 -3.29 24.83
N ALA A 428 -8.96 -1.97 24.85
CA ALA A 428 -8.03 -1.04 25.49
C ALA A 428 -8.00 -1.23 27.01
N ALA A 429 -9.15 -1.28 27.67
CA ALA A 429 -9.24 -1.50 29.11
C ALA A 429 -8.59 -2.83 29.53
N ARG A 430 -8.79 -3.89 28.73
CA ARG A 430 -8.11 -5.16 28.95
C ARG A 430 -6.59 -5.05 28.78
N SER A 431 -6.12 -4.30 27.79
CA SER A 431 -4.69 -4.13 27.54
C SER A 431 -4.02 -3.31 28.64
N SER A 432 -4.65 -2.25 29.13
CA SER A 432 -4.17 -1.46 30.27
C SER A 432 -4.15 -2.24 31.58
N LYS A 433 -5.06 -3.21 31.78
CA LYS A 433 -4.99 -4.12 32.94
C LYS A 433 -3.82 -5.09 32.86
N LEU A 434 -3.46 -5.54 31.66
CA LEU A 434 -2.34 -6.46 31.44
C LEU A 434 -0.99 -5.74 31.47
N ASP A 435 -0.96 -4.49 31.02
CA ASP A 435 0.22 -3.64 30.99
C ASP A 435 -0.14 -2.21 31.43
N PRO A 436 -0.14 -1.94 32.76
CA PRO A 436 -0.45 -0.61 33.30
C PRO A 436 0.55 0.47 32.88
N GLY A 437 1.79 0.09 32.54
CA GLY A 437 2.82 0.99 32.01
C GLY A 437 2.74 1.20 30.50
N GLY A 438 1.79 0.53 29.84
CA GLY A 438 1.57 0.62 28.41
C GLY A 438 1.01 1.99 27.96
N PRO A 439 0.80 2.18 26.65
CA PRO A 439 0.27 3.42 26.12
C PRO A 439 -1.15 3.68 26.62
N SER A 440 -1.46 4.96 26.86
CA SER A 440 -2.82 5.42 27.08
C SER A 440 -3.65 5.31 25.79
N TRP A 441 -4.98 5.16 25.92
CA TRP A 441 -5.88 5.01 24.78
C TRP A 441 -6.97 6.08 24.78
N LEU A 442 -7.15 6.74 23.63
CA LEU A 442 -8.29 7.63 23.35
C LEU A 442 -9.09 7.04 22.20
N ILE A 443 -10.34 6.66 22.45
CA ILE A 443 -11.21 6.00 21.47
C ILE A 443 -12.52 6.76 21.41
N LYS A 444 -12.88 7.29 20.24
CA LYS A 444 -14.03 8.18 20.10
C LYS A 444 -14.66 8.07 18.70
N ALA A 445 -15.98 8.18 18.63
CA ALA A 445 -16.68 8.44 17.38
C ALA A 445 -16.46 9.90 16.97
N VAL A 446 -16.30 10.16 15.66
CA VAL A 446 -16.10 11.52 15.15
C VAL A 446 -17.22 11.85 14.17
N GLU A 447 -17.98 12.89 14.47
CA GLU A 447 -19.06 13.40 13.64
C GLU A 447 -18.52 14.52 12.74
N TYR A 448 -18.68 14.36 11.42
CA TYR A 448 -18.22 15.36 10.44
C TYR A 448 -19.28 16.43 10.12
N GLY A 449 -20.50 16.24 10.64
CA GLY A 449 -21.70 16.94 10.20
C GLY A 449 -22.23 16.39 8.88
N ASP A 450 -23.29 17.02 8.35
CA ASP A 450 -23.95 16.50 7.15
C ASP A 450 -23.19 16.82 5.87
N ASN A 451 -22.52 17.96 5.81
CA ASN A 451 -21.95 18.51 4.59
C ASN A 451 -20.45 18.82 4.72
N LYS A 452 -19.74 18.63 3.60
CA LYS A 452 -18.36 19.07 3.46
C LYS A 452 -18.30 20.60 3.48
N PRO A 453 -17.19 21.19 3.96
CA PRO A 453 -16.91 22.60 3.77
C PRO A 453 -17.07 23.01 2.31
N MET A 454 -17.94 23.99 2.03
CA MET A 454 -18.13 24.54 0.67
C MET A 454 -16.84 25.11 0.08
N THR A 455 -15.94 25.60 0.93
CA THR A 455 -14.71 26.24 0.50
C THR A 455 -13.53 25.33 0.81
N GLN A 456 -12.85 24.90 -0.25
CA GLN A 456 -11.64 24.10 -0.20
C GLN A 456 -10.42 24.97 -0.49
N TYR A 457 -9.30 24.65 0.13
CA TYR A 457 -8.07 25.43 0.00
C TYR A 457 -6.90 24.52 -0.37
N PHE A 458 -6.12 24.96 -1.34
CA PHE A 458 -5.00 24.21 -1.89
C PHE A 458 -3.74 25.07 -1.89
N LEU A 459 -2.59 24.47 -1.60
CA LEU A 459 -1.31 25.13 -1.78
C LEU A 459 -0.85 24.93 -3.23
N LYS A 460 -0.83 25.99 -4.02
CA LYS A 460 -0.25 25.96 -5.37
C LYS A 460 1.20 26.40 -5.31
N VAL A 461 2.08 25.57 -5.85
CA VAL A 461 3.51 25.83 -5.94
C VAL A 461 3.97 25.49 -7.36
N ASN A 462 4.67 26.40 -8.03
CA ASN A 462 5.04 26.22 -9.43
C ASN A 462 6.18 25.19 -9.58
N ASP A 463 7.22 25.30 -8.76
CA ASP A 463 8.46 24.51 -8.89
C ASP A 463 8.59 23.37 -7.87
N PHE A 464 7.49 23.02 -7.21
CA PHE A 464 7.47 21.98 -6.20
C PHE A 464 6.36 20.98 -6.46
N LYS A 465 6.77 19.72 -6.63
CA LYS A 465 5.86 18.58 -6.76
C LYS A 465 5.89 17.81 -5.45
N ILE A 466 4.77 17.83 -4.72
CA ILE A 466 4.64 17.14 -3.44
C ILE A 466 4.96 15.64 -3.54
N THR A 467 4.66 15.01 -4.68
CA THR A 467 4.96 13.61 -4.95
C THR A 467 6.46 13.29 -5.05
N ARG A 468 7.32 14.31 -5.11
CA ARG A 468 8.78 14.17 -5.20
C ARG A 468 9.50 14.53 -3.88
N THR A 469 8.76 14.75 -2.80
CA THR A 469 9.35 14.98 -1.48
C THR A 469 8.89 13.95 -0.46
N TYR A 470 9.77 13.71 0.49
CA TYR A 470 9.52 12.88 1.67
C TYR A 470 9.38 13.71 2.94
N CYS A 471 9.86 14.97 2.97
CA CYS A 471 9.74 15.83 4.13
C CYS A 471 9.58 17.32 3.75
N VAL A 472 8.69 18.00 4.47
CA VAL A 472 8.47 19.44 4.34
C VAL A 472 8.52 20.09 5.71
N LEU A 473 9.26 21.19 5.83
CA LEU A 473 9.34 22.00 7.05
C LEU A 473 8.59 23.31 6.83
N PHE A 474 7.74 23.66 7.78
CA PHE A 474 7.08 24.95 7.85
C PHE A 474 7.56 25.69 9.09
N LYS A 475 8.07 26.92 8.91
CA LYS A 475 8.45 27.81 10.01
C LYS A 475 7.52 29.01 10.06
N PRO A 476 6.95 29.36 11.23
CA PRO A 476 6.17 30.58 11.36
C PRO A 476 7.07 31.78 11.07
N MET A 477 6.50 32.79 10.41
CA MET A 477 7.23 34.03 10.15
C MET A 477 7.17 34.97 11.36
N PRO A 478 8.24 35.76 11.61
CA PRO A 478 8.14 36.94 12.46
C PRO A 478 7.04 37.88 11.94
N LEU A 479 6.38 38.58 12.86
CA LEU A 479 5.24 39.48 12.62
C LEU A 479 5.35 40.27 11.30
N GLY A 480 4.36 40.14 10.41
CA GLY A 480 4.20 40.99 9.22
C GLY A 480 4.04 40.27 7.88
N GLN A 481 4.54 39.04 7.73
CA GLN A 481 4.35 38.28 6.49
C GLN A 481 3.10 37.39 6.51
N PHE A 482 2.40 37.32 5.38
CA PHE A 482 1.12 36.61 5.29
C PHE A 482 1.24 35.08 5.32
N LEU A 483 2.39 34.51 4.95
CA LEU A 483 2.58 33.07 4.76
C LEU A 483 3.86 32.56 5.47
N PRO A 484 3.84 31.36 6.08
CA PRO A 484 5.03 30.74 6.69
C PRO A 484 6.21 30.54 5.72
N ASN A 485 7.43 30.35 6.23
CA ASN A 485 8.50 29.85 5.37
C ASN A 485 8.33 28.34 5.15
N MET A 486 8.31 27.90 3.90
CA MET A 486 8.23 26.48 3.53
C MET A 486 9.58 26.01 2.99
N TYR A 487 10.08 24.87 3.47
CA TYR A 487 11.35 24.30 3.03
C TYR A 487 11.17 22.84 2.59
N ASN A 488 11.75 22.49 1.45
CA ASN A 488 11.89 21.09 1.03
C ASN A 488 13.06 20.45 1.77
N ARG A 489 12.76 19.46 2.60
CA ARG A 489 13.75 18.55 3.16
C ARG A 489 13.63 17.25 2.38
N VAL A 490 14.51 17.05 1.40
CA VAL A 490 14.46 15.82 0.57
C VAL A 490 14.50 14.57 1.45
N PHE A 491 15.22 14.65 2.58
CA PHE A 491 15.23 13.65 3.65
C PHE A 491 14.87 14.26 5.00
N SER A 492 14.29 13.44 5.87
CA SER A 492 13.89 13.82 7.23
C SER A 492 15.04 14.30 8.11
N ASP A 493 16.25 13.80 7.85
CA ASP A 493 17.50 14.12 8.54
C ASP A 493 18.32 15.24 7.87
N SER A 494 17.89 15.75 6.71
CA SER A 494 18.67 16.72 5.94
C SER A 494 18.71 18.08 6.64
N ALA A 495 19.92 18.51 7.04
CA ALA A 495 20.18 19.87 7.50
C ALA A 495 20.03 20.87 6.34
N ALA A 496 20.45 20.48 5.13
CA ALA A 496 20.22 21.24 3.92
C ALA A 496 18.73 21.24 3.60
N SER A 497 18.11 22.40 3.67
CA SER A 497 16.70 22.59 3.33
C SER A 497 16.61 23.67 2.26
N ARG A 498 16.01 23.35 1.11
CA ARG A 498 15.80 24.32 0.04
C ARG A 498 14.51 25.09 0.33
N ALA A 499 14.61 26.40 0.49
CA ALA A 499 13.43 27.26 0.58
C ALA A 499 12.56 27.06 -0.66
N ILE A 500 11.25 26.99 -0.46
CA ILE A 500 10.27 26.89 -1.53
C ILE A 500 9.55 28.23 -1.58
N ASP A 501 9.89 29.02 -2.58
CA ASP A 501 9.35 30.36 -2.79
C ASP A 501 8.13 30.34 -3.74
N GLY A 502 7.44 31.48 -3.80
CA GLY A 502 6.39 31.72 -4.80
C GLY A 502 5.15 30.83 -4.69
N TYR A 503 4.91 30.22 -3.52
CA TYR A 503 3.68 29.46 -3.30
C TYR A 503 2.51 30.38 -2.92
N ARG A 504 1.29 29.99 -3.30
CA ARG A 504 0.07 30.73 -3.00
C ARG A 504 -1.07 29.82 -2.58
N VAL A 505 -1.97 30.33 -1.76
CA VAL A 505 -3.21 29.63 -1.40
C VAL A 505 -4.21 29.84 -2.54
N LYS A 506 -4.65 28.75 -3.16
CA LYS A 506 -5.77 28.73 -4.10
C LYS A 506 -7.03 28.32 -3.34
N THR A 507 -8.09 29.08 -3.52
CA THR A 507 -9.42 28.74 -3.00
C THR A 507 -10.26 28.14 -4.11
N SER A 508 -11.00 27.08 -3.81
CA SER A 508 -12.03 26.52 -4.69
C SER A 508 -13.32 26.48 -3.89
N ARG A 509 -14.36 27.15 -4.39
CA ARG A 509 -15.69 27.08 -3.81
C ARG A 509 -16.50 26.04 -4.58
N MET A 510 -17.21 25.19 -3.86
CA MET A 510 -18.19 24.26 -4.42
C MET A 510 -19.53 24.98 -4.51
N ASP A 511 -20.20 24.84 -5.65
CA ASP A 511 -21.51 25.48 -5.88
C ASP A 511 -22.65 24.74 -5.17
N VAL A 512 -22.44 23.45 -4.85
CA VAL A 512 -23.44 22.57 -4.25
C VAL A 512 -22.91 22.02 -2.92
N LEU A 513 -23.75 22.10 -1.88
CA LEU A 513 -23.51 21.40 -0.61
C LEU A 513 -23.35 19.91 -0.89
N THR A 514 -22.12 19.42 -0.70
CA THR A 514 -21.80 18.02 -0.94
C THR A 514 -21.82 17.30 0.40
N PRO A 515 -22.73 16.33 0.61
CA PRO A 515 -22.76 15.59 1.85
C PRO A 515 -21.50 14.75 2.01
N TRP A 516 -21.13 14.46 3.26
CA TRP A 516 -20.16 13.42 3.53
C TRP A 516 -20.72 12.07 3.09
N LYS A 517 -19.90 11.21 2.47
CA LYS A 517 -20.35 9.84 2.19
C LYS A 517 -20.49 9.08 3.50
N LYS A 518 -21.71 8.85 3.95
CA LYS A 518 -21.99 8.12 5.19
C LYS A 518 -21.96 6.59 4.92
N PRO A 519 -21.38 5.77 5.81
CA PRO A 519 -21.17 4.34 5.60
C PRO A 519 -22.33 3.47 6.12
N TYR A 520 -23.57 3.97 6.14
CA TYR A 520 -24.72 3.26 6.71
C TYR A 520 -25.72 2.78 5.65
N TYR A 521 -26.58 1.87 6.10
CA TYR A 521 -27.72 1.37 5.34
C TYR A 521 -28.87 2.37 5.52
N GLU A 522 -29.34 2.97 4.42
CA GLU A 522 -30.57 3.75 4.44
C GLU A 522 -31.75 2.79 4.26
N GLY A 523 -32.38 2.42 5.37
CA GLY A 523 -33.53 1.52 5.41
C GLY A 523 -33.57 0.65 6.66
N GLU A 524 -34.75 0.09 6.97
CA GLU A 524 -34.87 -0.92 8.02
C GLU A 524 -34.01 -2.13 7.68
N LYS A 525 -33.21 -2.58 8.66
CA LYS A 525 -32.35 -3.73 8.51
C LYS A 525 -33.12 -4.97 8.90
N ASP A 526 -33.35 -5.88 7.96
CA ASP A 526 -34.14 -7.09 8.20
C ASP A 526 -33.57 -7.99 9.31
N TRP A 527 -32.26 -7.90 9.60
CA TRP A 527 -31.62 -8.64 10.70
C TRP A 527 -31.75 -7.98 12.08
N GLU A 528 -32.18 -6.71 12.15
CA GLU A 528 -32.51 -6.05 13.42
C GLU A 528 -34.00 -6.25 13.78
N LYS A 529 -34.82 -6.70 12.82
CA LYS A 529 -36.22 -7.03 13.07
C LYS A 529 -36.32 -8.29 13.93
N PRO A 530 -37.26 -8.35 14.89
CA PRO A 530 -37.58 -9.61 15.53
C PRO A 530 -37.97 -10.64 14.46
N GLY A 531 -37.58 -11.90 14.68
CA GLY A 531 -37.94 -12.99 13.79
C GLY A 531 -39.46 -13.05 13.55
N PRO A 532 -39.91 -13.62 12.41
CA PRO A 532 -41.34 -13.70 12.13
C PRO A 532 -42.06 -14.43 13.26
N ALA A 533 -43.12 -13.82 13.80
CA ALA A 533 -43.99 -14.46 14.77
C ALA A 533 -44.82 -15.58 14.11
N PRO A 534 -45.28 -16.59 14.86
CA PRO A 534 -46.23 -17.56 14.34
C PRO A 534 -47.44 -16.86 13.69
N GLY A 535 -47.74 -17.21 12.43
CA GLY A 535 -48.82 -16.57 11.65
C GLY A 535 -48.39 -15.41 10.75
N ASN A 536 -47.14 -14.91 10.87
CA ASN A 536 -46.64 -13.88 9.96
C ASN A 536 -46.42 -14.43 8.56
N GLU A 537 -47.10 -13.83 7.58
CA GLU A 537 -46.91 -14.14 6.17
C GLU A 537 -45.61 -13.49 5.65
N ASN A 538 -44.59 -14.28 5.36
CA ASN A 538 -43.30 -13.83 4.85
C ASN A 538 -42.97 -14.48 3.50
N ALA A 539 -41.84 -14.11 2.88
CA ALA A 539 -41.48 -14.65 1.56
C ALA A 539 -41.33 -16.18 1.53
N LEU A 540 -40.93 -16.81 2.65
CA LEU A 540 -40.85 -18.26 2.75
C LEU A 540 -42.23 -18.88 2.94
N THR A 541 -43.09 -18.34 3.80
CA THR A 541 -44.46 -18.86 3.97
C THR A 541 -45.26 -18.64 2.68
N ARG A 542 -45.17 -17.49 2.01
CA ARG A 542 -45.79 -17.28 0.69
C ARG A 542 -45.30 -18.28 -0.36
N LYS A 543 -44.00 -18.57 -0.38
CA LYS A 543 -43.45 -19.59 -1.28
C LYS A 543 -43.98 -20.97 -0.92
N PHE A 544 -43.98 -21.32 0.37
CA PHE A 544 -44.52 -22.56 0.87
C PHE A 544 -46.01 -22.69 0.52
N ASP A 545 -46.84 -21.70 0.88
CA ASP A 545 -48.27 -21.63 0.58
C ASP A 545 -48.51 -21.67 -0.93
N SER A 546 -47.74 -20.95 -1.75
CA SER A 546 -47.86 -21.03 -3.21
C SER A 546 -47.52 -22.43 -3.74
N GLN A 547 -46.51 -23.11 -3.18
CA GLN A 547 -46.15 -24.47 -3.55
C GLN A 547 -47.19 -25.50 -3.04
N HIS A 548 -47.80 -25.21 -1.90
CA HIS A 548 -48.74 -26.11 -1.23
C HIS A 548 -50.19 -25.93 -1.73
N GLN A 549 -50.54 -24.73 -2.21
CA GLN A 549 -51.80 -24.40 -2.87
C GLN A 549 -51.78 -24.81 -4.34
N VAL A 550 -50.60 -24.94 -4.96
CA VAL A 550 -50.44 -25.71 -6.21
C VAL A 550 -50.59 -27.20 -5.86
N ARG A 551 -51.83 -27.61 -5.56
CA ARG A 551 -52.22 -29.01 -5.76
C ARG A 551 -52.02 -29.26 -7.25
N ALA A 552 -51.07 -30.14 -7.58
CA ALA A 552 -51.03 -30.68 -8.93
C ALA A 552 -52.45 -31.15 -9.27
N PRO A 553 -53.05 -30.70 -10.40
CA PRO A 553 -54.37 -31.17 -10.78
C PRO A 553 -54.34 -32.71 -10.78
N PRO A 554 -55.31 -33.42 -10.15
CA PRO A 554 -55.26 -34.87 -9.94
C PRO A 554 -55.26 -35.75 -11.20
N GLY A 555 -54.86 -35.26 -12.39
CA GLY A 555 -55.03 -36.01 -13.63
C GLY A 555 -54.02 -35.75 -14.76
N LEU A 556 -53.02 -34.89 -14.61
CA LEU A 556 -52.08 -34.60 -15.71
C LEU A 556 -50.64 -34.44 -15.22
N MET A 557 -50.08 -35.50 -14.66
CA MET A 557 -48.70 -35.78 -15.04
C MET A 557 -48.78 -36.48 -16.39
N PRO A 558 -48.24 -35.92 -17.48
CA PRO A 558 -48.14 -36.64 -18.73
C PRO A 558 -47.29 -37.88 -18.44
N VAL A 559 -47.96 -39.03 -18.31
CA VAL A 559 -47.31 -40.32 -18.42
C VAL A 559 -46.77 -40.31 -19.82
N ARG A 560 -45.49 -39.92 -19.97
CA ARG A 560 -44.79 -40.02 -21.25
C ARG A 560 -45.15 -41.37 -21.83
N SER A 561 -45.70 -41.37 -23.04
CA SER A 561 -46.14 -42.60 -23.67
C SER A 561 -44.97 -43.58 -23.66
N PHE A 562 -45.25 -44.88 -23.67
CA PHE A 562 -44.19 -45.87 -23.72
C PHE A 562 -43.21 -45.56 -24.87
N ASP A 563 -43.73 -45.04 -25.98
CA ASP A 563 -42.95 -44.60 -27.14
C ASP A 563 -42.09 -43.37 -26.87
N GLU A 564 -42.56 -42.36 -26.13
CA GLU A 564 -41.74 -41.21 -25.72
C GLU A 564 -40.63 -41.61 -24.74
N LYS A 565 -40.93 -42.56 -23.83
CA LYS A 565 -39.90 -43.13 -22.95
C LYS A 565 -38.90 -43.95 -23.77
N ALA A 566 -39.36 -44.77 -24.71
CA ALA A 566 -38.50 -45.56 -25.58
C ALA A 566 -37.65 -44.69 -26.51
N ALA A 567 -38.20 -43.58 -27.03
CA ALA A 567 -37.48 -42.61 -27.85
C ALA A 567 -36.43 -41.86 -27.04
N ALA A 568 -36.76 -41.40 -25.82
CA ALA A 568 -35.78 -40.77 -24.93
C ALA A 568 -34.67 -41.74 -24.50
N ILE A 569 -35.00 -43.03 -24.31
CA ILE A 569 -34.01 -44.08 -24.02
C ILE A 569 -33.14 -44.36 -25.25
N ARG A 570 -33.70 -44.40 -26.46
CA ARG A 570 -32.94 -44.56 -27.71
C ARG A 570 -32.01 -43.38 -27.97
N GLU A 571 -32.49 -42.15 -27.79
CA GLU A 571 -31.69 -40.94 -27.97
C GLU A 571 -30.57 -40.85 -26.94
N LYS A 572 -30.86 -41.22 -25.68
CA LYS A 572 -29.85 -41.32 -24.63
C LYS A 572 -28.81 -42.40 -24.96
N SER A 573 -29.25 -43.58 -25.39
CA SER A 573 -28.37 -44.69 -25.77
C SER A 573 -27.49 -44.34 -26.98
N ALA A 574 -28.02 -43.59 -27.96
CA ALA A 574 -27.24 -43.10 -29.10
C ALA A 574 -26.19 -42.06 -28.70
N LYS A 575 -26.53 -41.15 -27.77
CA LYS A 575 -25.57 -40.18 -27.21
C LYS A 575 -24.48 -40.86 -26.38
N ASP A 576 -24.85 -41.88 -25.61
CA ASP A 576 -23.91 -42.64 -24.79
C ASP A 576 -23.00 -43.52 -25.68
N LEU A 577 -23.53 -44.17 -26.71
CA LEU A 577 -22.75 -44.92 -27.70
C LEU A 577 -21.75 -44.02 -28.44
N SER A 578 -22.18 -42.84 -28.87
CA SER A 578 -21.30 -41.85 -29.53
C SER A 578 -20.17 -41.40 -28.61
N ARG A 579 -20.44 -41.28 -27.31
CA ARG A 579 -19.43 -40.92 -26.31
C ARG A 579 -18.44 -42.06 -26.06
N VAL A 580 -18.92 -43.30 -26.06
CA VAL A 580 -18.06 -44.51 -25.97
C VAL A 580 -17.16 -44.57 -27.20
N LEU A 581 -17.70 -44.43 -28.42
CA LEU A 581 -16.91 -44.49 -29.65
C LEU A 581 -15.78 -43.45 -29.68
N ARG A 582 -16.04 -42.19 -29.33
CA ARG A 582 -14.99 -41.15 -29.23
C ARG A 582 -13.90 -41.51 -28.22
N LYS A 583 -14.30 -42.15 -27.11
CA LYS A 583 -13.35 -42.57 -26.07
C LYS A 583 -12.50 -43.74 -26.55
N THR A 584 -13.09 -44.67 -27.31
CA THR A 584 -12.38 -45.79 -27.92
C THR A 584 -11.42 -45.33 -29.01
N GLU A 585 -11.80 -44.33 -29.81
CA GLU A 585 -10.92 -43.70 -30.81
C GLU A 585 -9.77 -42.94 -30.16
N ALA A 586 -10.03 -42.15 -29.11
CA ALA A 586 -8.98 -41.48 -28.36
C ALA A 586 -7.99 -42.47 -27.71
N LEU A 587 -8.48 -43.61 -27.21
CA LEU A 587 -7.63 -44.67 -26.68
C LEU A 587 -6.84 -45.39 -27.77
N LYS A 588 -7.43 -45.62 -28.95
CA LYS A 588 -6.70 -46.16 -30.11
C LYS A 588 -5.62 -45.20 -30.59
N ALA A 589 -5.90 -43.90 -30.63
CA ALA A 589 -4.92 -42.87 -30.99
C ALA A 589 -3.76 -42.80 -29.99
N ALA A 590 -4.05 -42.87 -28.68
CA ALA A 590 -3.04 -42.90 -27.63
C ALA A 590 -2.19 -44.19 -27.64
N ARG A 591 -2.73 -45.31 -28.14
CA ARG A 591 -2.02 -46.59 -28.22
C ARG A 591 -1.22 -46.77 -29.51
N ALA A 592 -1.55 -46.00 -30.56
CA ALA A 592 -0.87 -46.00 -31.85
C ALA A 592 0.36 -45.07 -31.88
N GLU A 593 0.69 -44.41 -30.77
CA GLU A 593 1.88 -43.58 -30.64
C GLU A 593 3.04 -44.47 -30.17
N PRO A 594 3.97 -44.89 -31.05
CA PRO A 594 5.02 -45.83 -30.68
C PRO A 594 6.03 -45.13 -29.76
N GLU A 595 6.33 -45.76 -28.64
CA GLU A 595 7.29 -45.31 -27.63
C GLU A 595 8.64 -44.98 -28.29
N ARG A 596 8.97 -43.68 -28.34
CA ARG A 596 10.31 -43.22 -28.69
C ARG A 596 11.22 -43.25 -27.46
N PRO A 597 12.37 -43.94 -27.50
CA PRO A 597 13.34 -43.91 -26.42
C PRO A 597 13.96 -42.52 -26.28
N GLN A 598 14.09 -42.05 -25.04
CA GLN A 598 14.85 -40.85 -24.67
C GLN A 598 16.35 -41.08 -24.88
N GLN A 599 16.93 -40.55 -25.95
CA GLN A 599 18.35 -40.25 -26.02
C GLN A 599 18.63 -39.10 -27.02
N GLN A 600 19.34 -38.09 -26.50
CA GLN A 600 20.13 -37.04 -27.17
C GLN A 600 19.45 -36.11 -28.21
N GLN A 601 19.46 -34.80 -27.94
CA GLN A 601 19.37 -33.75 -28.97
C GLN A 601 20.21 -32.51 -28.59
N PRO A 602 21.31 -32.28 -29.32
CA PRO A 602 21.79 -30.94 -29.66
C PRO A 602 21.77 -30.77 -31.18
N GLN A 603 20.62 -30.42 -31.80
CA GLN A 603 20.61 -30.04 -33.24
C GLN A 603 19.27 -29.45 -33.74
N LYS A 604 18.77 -28.39 -33.10
CA LYS A 604 17.75 -27.51 -33.72
C LYS A 604 18.13 -26.05 -33.58
N GLN A 605 19.24 -25.67 -34.23
CA GLN A 605 19.59 -24.27 -34.44
C GLN A 605 20.24 -24.00 -35.80
N GLN A 606 20.07 -24.90 -36.79
CA GLN A 606 20.67 -24.74 -38.13
C GLN A 606 19.68 -24.67 -39.30
N GLN A 607 18.36 -24.73 -39.08
CA GLN A 607 17.37 -24.60 -40.18
C GLN A 607 16.67 -23.25 -40.29
N GLN A 608 17.08 -22.24 -39.52
CA GLN A 608 16.54 -20.87 -39.65
C GLN A 608 17.44 -19.88 -40.40
N VAL A 609 18.57 -20.33 -40.96
CA VAL A 609 19.53 -19.45 -41.67
C VAL A 609 19.41 -19.51 -43.20
N GLN A 610 18.53 -20.34 -43.78
CA GLN A 610 18.50 -20.55 -45.25
C GLN A 610 17.29 -19.94 -46.00
N GLN A 611 16.57 -18.98 -45.41
CA GLN A 611 15.48 -18.26 -46.09
C GLN A 611 15.68 -16.73 -46.25
N GLN A 612 16.90 -16.21 -46.02
CA GLN A 612 17.22 -14.79 -46.26
C GLN A 612 18.40 -14.59 -47.22
N THR A 613 18.30 -15.16 -48.41
CA THR A 613 19.12 -14.71 -49.55
C THR A 613 18.29 -14.88 -50.81
N ASN A 614 17.58 -13.82 -51.22
CA ASN A 614 17.34 -13.42 -52.60
C ASN A 614 16.34 -12.27 -52.69
N THR A 615 16.82 -11.01 -52.68
CA THR A 615 16.33 -10.03 -53.66
C THR A 615 17.35 -8.90 -53.83
N ARG A 616 17.70 -8.67 -55.09
CA ARG A 616 18.78 -7.81 -55.59
C ARG A 616 18.21 -6.46 -56.02
N THR A 617 19.06 -5.44 -55.84
CA THR A 617 18.97 -4.01 -56.15
C THR A 617 18.54 -3.64 -57.57
N THR A 618 17.69 -2.61 -57.71
CA THR A 618 17.76 -1.61 -58.81
C THR A 618 17.48 -0.20 -58.28
N ILE A 619 18.42 0.71 -58.54
CA ILE A 619 18.46 2.13 -58.15
C ILE A 619 17.82 2.98 -59.26
N ILE A 620 16.94 3.94 -58.94
CA ILE A 620 16.80 5.19 -59.71
C ILE A 620 16.58 6.37 -58.76
N ILE A 621 17.46 7.36 -58.86
CA ILE A 621 17.43 8.68 -58.20
C ILE A 621 16.61 9.64 -59.07
N ARG A 622 15.66 10.41 -58.50
CA ARG A 622 15.42 11.79 -58.96
C ARG A 622 14.59 12.65 -58.00
N THR A 623 15.20 13.78 -57.66
CA THR A 623 14.68 15.02 -57.07
C THR A 623 13.58 15.66 -57.94
N LYS A 624 12.54 16.28 -57.35
CA LYS A 624 12.12 17.68 -57.62
C LYS A 624 10.76 18.07 -57.00
N THR A 625 10.78 19.27 -56.42
CA THR A 625 9.95 20.46 -56.72
C THR A 625 8.42 20.39 -56.68
N THR A 626 7.89 21.23 -55.80
CA THR A 626 6.50 21.71 -55.64
C THR A 626 6.02 22.58 -56.81
N THR A 627 4.77 22.43 -57.28
CA THR A 627 3.93 23.53 -57.82
C THR A 627 2.43 23.20 -57.67
N THR A 628 1.69 24.23 -57.30
CA THR A 628 0.27 24.40 -56.92
C THR A 628 -0.72 24.27 -58.08
N THR A 629 -1.98 23.84 -57.85
CA THR A 629 -3.21 24.50 -58.37
C THR A 629 -4.45 24.08 -57.55
N ALA A 630 -5.36 25.04 -57.33
CA ALA A 630 -6.54 25.05 -56.46
C ALA A 630 -7.76 24.26 -56.99
N THR A 631 -8.78 24.01 -56.13
CA THR A 631 -10.19 24.46 -56.32
C THR A 631 -11.11 24.01 -55.16
N THR A 632 -11.72 25.02 -54.53
CA THR A 632 -13.08 25.20 -53.94
C THR A 632 -13.79 24.13 -53.07
N ILE A 633 -14.18 24.59 -51.87
CA ILE A 633 -15.03 23.94 -50.85
C ILE A 633 -16.46 24.51 -50.92
N THR A 634 -17.46 23.65 -50.72
CA THR A 634 -18.82 24.02 -50.28
C THR A 634 -19.17 23.24 -49.01
N THR A 635 -19.61 23.93 -47.96
CA THR A 635 -20.01 23.36 -46.65
C THR A 635 -21.51 23.58 -46.41
N ILE A 636 -22.21 22.60 -45.85
CA ILE A 636 -23.58 22.73 -45.32
C ILE A 636 -23.62 22.16 -43.89
N LEU A 637 -24.30 22.88 -43.01
CA LEU A 637 -24.55 22.62 -41.58
C LEU A 637 -25.94 22.02 -41.35
N ALA A 638 -26.11 21.20 -40.31
CA ALA A 638 -27.42 20.81 -39.79
C ALA A 638 -27.42 20.69 -38.25
N THR A 639 -28.54 21.10 -37.65
CA THR A 639 -28.83 21.27 -36.22
C THR A 639 -29.98 20.33 -35.81
N THR A 640 -30.07 19.89 -34.55
CA THR A 640 -31.30 19.22 -34.04
C THR A 640 -31.52 19.49 -32.54
N ALA A 641 -32.79 19.65 -32.15
CA ALA A 641 -33.31 20.06 -30.85
C ALA A 641 -33.85 18.87 -30.02
N THR A 642 -34.10 19.07 -28.70
CA THR A 642 -34.74 18.08 -27.82
C THR A 642 -35.65 18.74 -26.77
N THR A 643 -36.79 18.10 -26.50
CA THR A 643 -37.97 18.54 -25.74
C THR A 643 -37.89 18.19 -24.25
N THR A 644 -38.56 18.97 -23.39
CA THR A 644 -38.61 18.82 -21.91
C THR A 644 -40.03 18.45 -21.44
N THR A 645 -40.15 17.62 -20.39
CA THR A 645 -41.42 17.32 -19.69
C THR A 645 -41.26 17.62 -18.20
N THR A 646 -42.22 18.37 -17.63
CA THR A 646 -42.22 18.85 -16.23
C THR A 646 -43.18 18.02 -15.37
N THR A 647 -42.81 17.68 -14.14
CA THR A 647 -43.73 17.09 -13.14
C THR A 647 -43.60 17.88 -11.84
N THR A 648 -44.74 18.38 -11.34
CA THR A 648 -44.84 19.23 -10.14
C THR A 648 -45.10 18.36 -8.92
N THR A 649 -44.29 18.48 -7.86
CA THR A 649 -44.52 17.82 -6.56
C THR A 649 -44.68 18.88 -5.48
N THR A 650 -45.88 18.93 -4.90
CA THR A 650 -46.25 19.82 -3.81
C THR A 650 -45.66 19.29 -2.49
N THR A 651 -44.88 20.11 -1.78
CA THR A 651 -44.29 19.75 -0.48
C THR A 651 -45.01 20.53 0.62
N THR A 652 -45.66 19.81 1.54
CA THR A 652 -46.31 20.35 2.74
C THR A 652 -45.25 20.59 3.83
N ILE A 653 -45.15 21.82 4.32
CA ILE A 653 -44.27 22.21 5.42
C ILE A 653 -45.00 21.95 6.75
N THR A 654 -44.49 21.04 7.57
CA THR A 654 -44.94 20.83 8.95
C THR A 654 -43.96 21.54 9.88
N THR A 655 -44.46 22.52 10.63
CA THR A 655 -43.75 23.26 11.68
C THR A 655 -43.55 22.36 12.90
N THR A 656 -42.30 22.13 13.30
CA THR A 656 -41.96 21.44 14.55
C THR A 656 -41.69 22.48 15.64
N ALA A 657 -42.45 22.39 16.75
CA ALA A 657 -42.29 23.22 17.93
C ALA A 657 -41.04 22.82 18.71
N THR A 658 -40.19 23.80 19.03
CA THR A 658 -39.00 23.64 19.85
C THR A 658 -39.39 23.65 21.33
N THR A 659 -39.27 22.50 22.00
CA THR A 659 -39.39 22.41 23.47
C THR A 659 -38.03 22.66 24.09
N THR A 660 -37.90 23.75 24.83
CA THR A 660 -36.70 24.10 25.60
C THR A 660 -36.70 23.31 26.91
N THR A 661 -35.77 22.37 27.08
CA THR A 661 -35.56 21.65 28.35
C THR A 661 -34.39 22.29 29.10
N THR A 662 -34.70 23.03 30.16
CA THR A 662 -33.72 23.58 31.11
C THR A 662 -33.21 22.46 32.01
N ILE A 663 -31.92 22.11 31.89
CA ILE A 663 -31.25 21.17 32.80
C ILE A 663 -30.57 21.98 33.90
N THR A 664 -31.16 21.97 35.10
CA THR A 664 -30.58 22.49 36.33
C THR A 664 -29.53 21.51 36.83
N THR A 665 -28.25 21.88 36.78
CA THR A 665 -27.15 21.08 37.33
C THR A 665 -26.98 21.41 38.81
N VAL A 666 -27.25 20.44 39.68
CA VAL A 666 -27.04 20.51 41.12
C VAL A 666 -25.62 20.06 41.43
N THR A 667 -24.83 20.92 42.06
CA THR A 667 -23.50 20.64 42.59
C THR A 667 -23.61 20.01 43.98
N PRO A 668 -22.94 18.88 44.28
CA PRO A 668 -22.67 18.50 45.66
C PRO A 668 -21.23 18.83 46.04
N ALA A 669 -21.10 19.48 47.19
CA ALA A 669 -19.87 19.85 47.85
C ALA A 669 -19.30 18.71 48.70
N THR A 670 -18.00 18.85 49.02
CA THR A 670 -17.23 18.29 50.16
C THR A 670 -17.02 16.76 50.16
N THR A 671 -15.81 16.24 50.43
CA THR A 671 -15.12 16.37 51.72
C THR A 671 -13.63 16.02 51.58
N THR A 672 -12.77 16.82 52.23
CA THR A 672 -11.35 16.57 52.48
C THR A 672 -11.15 15.56 53.60
N THR A 673 -10.18 14.64 53.44
CA THR A 673 -9.60 13.92 54.58
C THR A 673 -8.09 13.77 54.35
N ALA A 674 -7.32 14.35 55.27
CA ALA A 674 -5.87 14.23 55.35
C ALA A 674 -5.49 12.96 56.12
N THR A 675 -4.41 12.28 55.75
CA THR A 675 -3.67 11.40 56.67
C THR A 675 -2.19 11.28 56.29
N ALA A 676 -1.37 11.73 57.24
CA ALA A 676 0.00 11.40 57.66
C ALA A 676 1.02 10.71 56.72
N THR A 677 2.12 11.44 56.50
CA THR A 677 3.51 11.15 56.91
C THR A 677 3.97 9.69 57.06
N ALA A 678 5.00 9.31 56.28
CA ALA A 678 6.05 8.38 56.70
C ALA A 678 7.37 8.73 56.01
N THR A 679 8.39 8.96 56.84
CA THR A 679 9.75 9.40 56.51
C THR A 679 10.70 8.19 56.55
N ALA A 680 11.82 8.31 55.83
CA ALA A 680 13.14 7.63 55.99
C ALA A 680 13.50 6.54 54.93
N PRO A 681 14.80 6.24 54.73
CA PRO A 681 15.95 7.14 54.68
C PRO A 681 16.81 6.94 53.41
N THR A 682 17.60 7.97 53.13
CA THR A 682 18.60 8.08 52.07
C THR A 682 19.88 7.30 52.43
N THR A 683 20.34 6.41 51.53
CA THR A 683 21.73 5.93 51.51
C THR A 683 22.42 6.45 50.26
N THR A 684 23.37 7.36 50.48
CA THR A 684 24.23 7.95 49.44
C THR A 684 25.51 7.13 49.36
N THR A 685 25.78 6.52 48.21
CA THR A 685 27.06 5.87 47.91
C THR A 685 27.80 6.71 46.88
N THR A 686 28.86 7.37 47.32
CA THR A 686 29.76 8.19 46.52
C THR A 686 30.72 7.27 45.76
N ILE A 687 30.72 7.30 44.42
CA ILE A 687 31.79 6.74 43.59
C ILE A 687 32.43 7.88 42.81
N ALA A 688 33.71 8.10 43.08
CA ALA A 688 34.56 9.04 42.39
C ALA A 688 34.85 8.55 40.96
N VAL A 689 34.61 9.42 39.97
CA VAL A 689 35.10 9.23 38.60
C VAL A 689 35.98 10.43 38.25
N THR A 690 37.27 10.15 38.14
CA THR A 690 38.31 11.00 37.56
C THR A 690 38.01 11.31 36.10
N THR A 691 37.89 12.59 35.75
CA THR A 691 37.89 13.08 34.37
C THR A 691 39.15 13.88 34.08
N THR A 692 39.88 13.43 33.05
CA THR A 692 41.09 14.04 32.53
C THR A 692 40.73 15.20 31.58
N ALA A 693 41.46 16.30 31.73
CA ALA A 693 41.28 17.58 31.07
C ALA A 693 41.70 17.61 29.59
N ALA A 694 41.11 18.54 28.82
CA ALA A 694 41.77 19.25 27.73
C ALA A 694 41.10 20.62 27.43
N SER A 695 41.84 21.69 27.76
CA SER A 695 41.98 23.03 27.12
C SER A 695 40.75 23.71 26.49
N THR A 696 40.17 24.78 27.07
CA THR A 696 40.57 26.21 27.06
C THR A 696 40.61 26.91 25.70
N THR A 697 39.67 27.84 25.46
CA THR A 697 39.99 29.25 25.15
C THR A 697 38.85 30.17 25.62
N THR A 698 39.28 31.31 26.14
CA THR A 698 38.62 32.28 27.01
C THR A 698 37.98 33.42 26.21
N ALA A 699 36.86 33.98 26.70
CA ALA A 699 36.61 35.42 26.65
C ALA A 699 35.56 35.81 27.71
N THR A 700 36.03 36.63 28.65
CA THR A 700 35.41 37.25 29.82
C THR A 700 34.62 38.52 29.51
N THR A 701 33.52 38.75 30.22
CA THR A 701 33.17 39.99 30.98
C THR A 701 31.80 39.78 31.66
N ALA A 702 31.74 39.64 33.00
CA ALA A 702 31.47 40.69 34.02
C ALA A 702 29.97 40.75 34.43
N THR A 703 29.56 40.13 35.55
CA THR A 703 29.24 40.72 36.89
C THR A 703 28.09 41.75 36.90
N ALA A 704 27.09 41.80 37.79
CA ALA A 704 26.67 41.01 38.96
C ALA A 704 25.24 41.53 39.37
N PRO A 705 24.71 41.45 40.63
CA PRO A 705 23.45 40.76 40.95
C PRO A 705 22.39 41.64 41.68
N THR A 706 21.15 41.16 41.82
CA THR A 706 20.19 41.57 42.89
C THR A 706 19.02 40.58 42.91
N THR A 707 18.93 39.67 43.90
CA THR A 707 18.13 39.75 45.14
C THR A 707 16.60 39.79 44.97
N SER A 708 15.98 38.70 45.45
CA SER A 708 14.73 38.59 46.22
C SER A 708 13.68 39.71 46.17
N THR A 709 12.42 39.33 45.94
CA THR A 709 11.30 39.46 46.91
C THR A 709 9.98 38.96 46.30
N THR A 710 9.38 37.94 46.93
CA THR A 710 7.92 37.81 47.11
C THR A 710 7.37 39.05 47.85
N PRO A 711 6.06 39.43 47.83
CA PRO A 711 4.90 38.54 47.85
C PRO A 711 3.59 39.10 47.22
N THR A 712 2.49 38.45 47.58
CA THR A 712 1.10 38.95 47.74
C THR A 712 0.12 38.94 46.57
N THR A 713 -0.79 37.97 46.71
CA THR A 713 -2.23 37.97 46.41
C THR A 713 -2.94 39.31 46.66
N SER A 714 -3.77 39.73 45.71
CA SER A 714 -4.99 40.49 46.00
C SER A 714 -6.04 40.25 44.91
N THR A 715 -7.14 39.64 45.33
CA THR A 715 -8.44 39.56 44.68
C THR A 715 -9.11 40.93 44.65
N THR A 716 -9.59 41.37 43.48
CA THR A 716 -10.69 42.34 43.39
C THR A 716 -11.58 42.03 42.20
N THR A 717 -12.82 41.69 42.53
CA THR A 717 -14.02 41.61 41.71
C THR A 717 -14.48 43.02 41.37
N THR A 718 -14.72 43.35 40.09
CA THR A 718 -15.66 44.42 39.71
C THR A 718 -16.39 44.06 38.43
N THR A 719 -17.68 43.81 38.61
CA THR A 719 -18.75 43.82 37.61
C THR A 719 -18.96 45.25 37.11
N ALA A 720 -19.04 45.46 35.79
CA ALA A 720 -19.77 46.58 35.21
C ALA A 720 -20.17 46.29 33.76
N THR A 721 -21.47 46.18 33.56
CA THR A 721 -22.20 46.20 32.29
C THR A 721 -22.19 47.62 31.73
N ALA A 722 -21.88 47.80 30.44
CA ALA A 722 -22.37 48.94 29.66
C ALA A 722 -22.34 48.63 28.15
N THR A 723 -23.54 48.58 27.59
CA THR A 723 -23.86 48.61 26.17
C THR A 723 -23.61 50.02 25.63
N ALA A 724 -22.93 50.17 24.49
CA ALA A 724 -23.06 51.36 23.65
C ALA A 724 -22.72 51.03 22.19
N THR A 725 -23.78 51.06 21.38
CA THR A 725 -23.77 51.15 19.91
C THR A 725 -23.35 52.56 19.52
N ALA A 726 -22.40 52.70 18.59
CA ALA A 726 -22.27 53.93 17.80
C ALA A 726 -21.60 53.66 16.45
N THR A 727 -22.41 53.80 15.41
CA THR A 727 -22.05 54.00 14.01
C THR A 727 -21.42 55.39 13.87
N ALA A 728 -20.28 55.52 13.18
CA ALA A 728 -19.85 56.80 12.62
C ALA A 728 -18.97 56.60 11.37
N THR A 729 -19.59 56.87 10.23
CA THR A 729 -18.98 57.25 8.96
C THR A 729 -18.37 58.64 9.10
N ALA A 730 -17.11 58.84 8.68
CA ALA A 730 -16.61 60.18 8.37
C ALA A 730 -15.47 60.13 7.35
N THR A 731 -15.80 60.63 6.17
CA THR A 731 -14.95 61.19 5.11
C THR A 731 -14.36 62.52 5.57
N ALA A 732 -13.06 62.78 5.35
CA ALA A 732 -12.53 64.13 5.05
C ALA A 732 -11.02 64.12 4.69
N THR A 733 -10.76 64.37 3.41
CA THR A 733 -10.03 65.54 2.88
C THR A 733 -8.79 66.10 3.61
N ALA A 734 -7.65 65.88 2.95
CA ALA A 734 -6.42 66.67 2.78
C ALA A 734 -6.16 67.97 3.57
N THR A 735 -4.91 68.14 4.06
CA THR A 735 -4.10 69.34 3.81
C THR A 735 -2.59 69.04 3.86
N HIS A 736 -1.85 69.94 3.24
CA HIS A 736 -0.56 69.83 2.57
C HIS A 736 0.58 70.44 3.40
N THR A 737 1.79 69.86 3.42
CA THR A 737 3.04 70.67 3.50
C THR A 737 4.25 69.93 2.93
N GLN A 738 4.91 70.62 2.00
CA GLN A 738 6.10 70.25 1.23
C GLN A 738 7.40 70.37 2.01
N ALA A 739 8.41 69.60 1.58
CA ALA A 739 9.85 69.92 1.41
C ALA A 739 10.61 68.57 1.44
N GLN A 740 11.59 68.20 0.61
CA GLN A 740 12.33 68.81 -0.50
C GLN A 740 13.26 67.70 -1.07
N GLN A 741 13.76 67.90 -2.29
CA GLN A 741 14.78 67.11 -3.06
C GLN A 741 14.23 65.95 -3.92
N GLN A 742 13.97 66.15 -5.23
CA GLN A 742 14.94 66.23 -6.35
C GLN A 742 15.81 64.95 -6.40
N GLU A 743 15.86 64.14 -7.46
CA GLU A 743 15.82 64.45 -8.89
C GLU A 743 15.49 63.20 -9.72
N LEU A 744 14.70 63.40 -10.78
CA LEU A 744 14.12 62.41 -11.67
C LEU A 744 14.30 62.92 -13.11
N GLN A 745 15.05 62.22 -13.96
CA GLN A 745 14.99 62.34 -15.42
C GLN A 745 14.34 61.04 -15.94
N ARG A 746 13.03 61.00 -16.22
CA ARG A 746 12.33 61.34 -17.47
C ARG A 746 12.95 60.70 -18.73
N ILE A 747 12.19 59.79 -19.38
CA ILE A 747 11.50 60.04 -20.67
C ILE A 747 10.34 59.02 -20.81
N PRO A 748 9.15 59.46 -21.29
CA PRO A 748 7.95 58.63 -21.47
C PRO A 748 7.81 58.13 -22.93
N HIS A 749 6.96 57.13 -23.22
CA HIS A 749 6.09 57.17 -24.41
C HIS A 749 4.93 56.17 -24.33
N ARG A 750 3.79 56.66 -24.82
CA ARG A 750 2.44 56.11 -24.84
C ARG A 750 2.25 55.07 -25.97
N ILE A 751 1.35 54.10 -25.72
CA ILE A 751 0.32 53.48 -26.59
C ILE A 751 0.78 52.98 -28.00
N PRO A 752 0.54 51.69 -28.32
CA PRO A 752 -0.47 51.39 -29.35
C PRO A 752 -1.26 50.09 -29.08
N LEU A 753 -2.55 50.22 -28.77
CA LEU A 753 -3.52 49.10 -28.68
C LEU A 753 -4.46 49.04 -29.89
N ILE A 754 -4.24 49.86 -30.92
CA ILE A 754 -5.12 49.94 -32.11
C ILE A 754 -4.46 49.38 -33.39
N TYR A 755 -3.19 48.95 -33.34
CA TYR A 755 -2.52 48.36 -34.52
C TYR A 755 -2.73 46.85 -34.68
N PHE A 756 -3.31 46.16 -33.69
CA PHE A 756 -3.49 44.71 -33.74
C PHE A 756 -4.72 44.27 -34.56
N SER A 757 -5.69 45.17 -34.77
CA SER A 757 -6.95 44.86 -35.45
C SER A 757 -6.89 45.04 -36.97
N VAL A 758 -5.92 45.78 -37.51
CA VAL A 758 -5.76 46.01 -38.96
C VAL A 758 -4.72 45.07 -39.59
N ALA A 759 -3.76 44.55 -38.82
CA ALA A 759 -2.76 43.61 -39.32
C ALA A 759 -3.33 42.20 -39.59
N VAL A 760 -4.38 41.80 -38.88
CA VAL A 760 -5.02 40.47 -39.06
C VAL A 760 -5.91 40.42 -40.32
N VAL A 761 -6.40 41.57 -40.79
CA VAL A 761 -7.24 41.64 -42.00
C VAL A 761 -6.40 41.84 -43.28
N ARG A 762 -5.18 42.41 -43.17
CA ARG A 762 -4.30 42.65 -44.33
C ARG A 762 -3.34 41.49 -44.64
N HIS A 763 -3.06 40.62 -43.67
CA HIS A 763 -2.43 39.32 -43.93
C HIS A 763 -3.50 38.27 -44.21
N GLY A 764 -4.22 38.46 -45.32
CA GLY A 764 -5.04 37.41 -45.90
C GLY A 764 -4.19 36.15 -46.06
N VAL A 765 -4.47 35.15 -45.22
CA VAL A 765 -4.41 33.72 -45.52
C VAL A 765 -3.25 33.33 -46.44
N PHE A 766 -2.01 33.68 -46.09
CA PHE A 766 -0.85 32.99 -46.63
C PHE A 766 -0.70 31.71 -45.80
N PHE A 767 -1.42 30.66 -46.21
CA PHE A 767 -1.08 29.28 -45.84
C PHE A 767 0.35 29.05 -46.33
N THR A 768 1.31 29.27 -45.45
CA THR A 768 2.69 28.87 -45.72
C THR A 768 2.69 27.35 -45.90
N PRO A 769 3.44 26.80 -46.86
CA PRO A 769 3.50 25.35 -47.11
C PRO A 769 3.88 24.54 -45.86
N GLN A 770 4.50 25.17 -44.85
CA GLN A 770 4.71 24.58 -43.53
C GLN A 770 3.41 24.27 -42.76
N VAL A 771 2.39 25.14 -42.81
CA VAL A 771 1.11 24.89 -42.10
C VAL A 771 0.32 23.76 -42.76
N LEU A 772 0.36 23.64 -44.09
CA LEU A 772 -0.27 22.54 -44.80
C LEU A 772 0.44 21.20 -44.56
N LEU A 773 1.79 21.20 -44.57
CA LEU A 773 2.58 20.03 -44.20
C LEU A 773 2.26 19.59 -42.76
N PHE A 774 2.14 20.55 -41.84
CA PHE A 774 1.77 20.26 -40.46
C PHE A 774 0.35 19.66 -40.36
N LEU A 775 -0.63 20.19 -41.09
CA LEU A 775 -2.00 19.63 -41.13
C LEU A 775 -2.06 18.24 -41.78
N LEU A 776 -1.26 17.97 -42.82
CA LEU A 776 -1.16 16.65 -43.44
C LEU A 776 -0.55 15.63 -42.47
N LEU A 777 0.49 16.04 -41.74
CA LEU A 777 1.14 15.21 -40.74
C LEU A 777 0.20 14.95 -39.55
N LEU A 778 -0.61 15.94 -39.15
CA LEU A 778 -1.67 15.78 -38.16
C LEU A 778 -2.77 14.83 -38.65
N LEU A 779 -3.17 14.90 -39.92
CA LEU A 779 -4.17 14.00 -40.51
C LEU A 779 -3.64 12.57 -40.60
N LEU A 780 -2.38 12.38 -41.01
CA LEU A 780 -1.73 11.07 -41.06
C LEU A 780 -1.64 10.47 -39.65
N LEU A 781 -1.29 11.30 -38.66
CA LEU A 781 -1.28 10.91 -37.24
C LEU A 781 -2.69 10.51 -36.77
N LEU A 782 -3.73 11.25 -37.16
CA LEU A 782 -5.12 10.95 -36.83
C LEU A 782 -5.57 9.63 -37.47
N LEU A 783 -5.23 9.39 -38.73
CA LEU A 783 -5.51 8.14 -39.45
C LEU A 783 -4.78 6.94 -38.81
N LEU A 784 -3.51 7.13 -38.43
CA LEU A 784 -2.75 6.13 -37.68
C LEU A 784 -3.41 5.84 -36.33
N LEU A 785 -3.84 6.88 -35.60
CA LEU A 785 -4.55 6.74 -34.33
C LEU A 785 -5.88 5.98 -34.52
N LEU A 786 -6.63 6.29 -35.58
CA LEU A 786 -7.89 5.62 -35.90
C LEU A 786 -7.67 4.15 -36.28
N LEU A 787 -6.61 3.84 -37.03
CA LEU A 787 -6.22 2.47 -37.37
C LEU A 787 -5.82 1.68 -36.10
N VAL A 788 -5.04 2.29 -35.21
CA VAL A 788 -4.67 1.69 -33.92
C VAL A 788 -5.91 1.47 -33.06
N LEU A 789 -6.85 2.43 -33.03
CA LEU A 789 -8.11 2.28 -32.31
C LEU A 789 -8.95 1.14 -32.88
N LEU A 790 -9.06 1.03 -34.21
CA LEU A 790 -9.76 -0.07 -34.89
C LEU A 790 -9.12 -1.42 -34.55
N LEU A 791 -7.79 -1.51 -34.60
CA LEU A 791 -7.05 -2.72 -34.22
C LEU A 791 -7.31 -3.11 -32.76
N LEU A 792 -7.38 -2.13 -31.87
CA LEU A 792 -7.64 -2.34 -30.44
C LEU A 792 -9.08 -2.79 -30.20
N VAL A 793 -10.05 -2.28 -30.97
CA VAL A 793 -11.45 -2.77 -30.97
C VAL A 793 -11.53 -4.21 -31.48
N VAL A 794 -10.85 -4.55 -32.57
CA VAL A 794 -10.79 -5.93 -33.08
C VAL A 794 -10.14 -6.88 -32.05
N LEU A 795 -9.06 -6.45 -31.40
CA LEU A 795 -8.41 -7.21 -30.33
C LEU A 795 -9.36 -7.40 -29.14
N LEU A 796 -10.09 -6.36 -28.74
CA LEU A 796 -11.09 -6.45 -27.66
C LEU A 796 -12.21 -7.43 -28.01
N LEU A 797 -12.71 -7.42 -29.24
CA LEU A 797 -13.71 -8.36 -29.72
C LEU A 797 -13.19 -9.81 -29.72
N LEU A 798 -11.94 -10.03 -30.12
CA LEU A 798 -11.30 -11.36 -30.04
C LEU A 798 -11.16 -11.84 -28.59
N VAL A 799 -10.77 -10.95 -27.66
CA VAL A 799 -10.71 -11.28 -26.23
C VAL A 799 -12.09 -11.58 -25.66
N LEU A 800 -13.12 -10.80 -26.04
CA LEU A 800 -14.50 -11.06 -25.63
C LEU A 800 -14.99 -12.42 -26.14
N LEU A 801 -14.70 -12.75 -27.40
CA LEU A 801 -15.03 -14.05 -28.00
C LEU A 801 -14.32 -15.19 -27.25
N LEU A 802 -13.03 -15.02 -26.93
CA LEU A 802 -12.27 -16.01 -26.15
C LEU A 802 -12.88 -16.21 -24.74
N LEU A 803 -13.27 -15.12 -24.07
CA LEU A 803 -13.94 -15.17 -22.77
C LEU A 803 -15.31 -15.86 -22.85
N LEU A 804 -16.07 -15.62 -23.92
CA LEU A 804 -17.35 -16.30 -24.17
C LEU A 804 -17.14 -17.81 -24.34
N VAL A 805 -16.13 -18.22 -25.10
CA VAL A 805 -15.76 -19.64 -25.28
C VAL A 805 -15.33 -20.26 -23.94
N LEU A 806 -14.51 -19.56 -23.15
CA LEU A 806 -14.11 -20.02 -21.81
C LEU A 806 -15.31 -20.16 -20.87
N LEU A 807 -16.24 -19.20 -20.88
CA LEU A 807 -17.46 -19.25 -20.09
C LEU A 807 -18.33 -20.44 -20.50
N LEU A 808 -18.49 -20.69 -21.80
CA LEU A 808 -19.21 -21.85 -22.33
C LEU A 808 -18.57 -23.16 -21.85
N MET A 809 -17.24 -23.26 -21.92
CA MET A 809 -16.48 -24.41 -21.41
C MET A 809 -16.69 -24.61 -19.90
N LEU A 810 -16.71 -23.53 -19.11
CA LEU A 810 -16.97 -23.59 -17.67
C LEU A 810 -18.40 -24.05 -17.38
N LEU A 811 -19.39 -23.54 -18.10
CA LEU A 811 -20.79 -23.95 -17.98
C LEU A 811 -20.98 -25.43 -18.33
N LEU A 812 -20.27 -25.93 -19.35
CA LEU A 812 -20.25 -27.35 -19.70
C LEU A 812 -19.62 -28.20 -18.59
N GLN A 813 -18.54 -27.73 -17.95
CA GLN A 813 -17.94 -28.40 -16.81
C GLN A 813 -18.87 -28.43 -15.60
N VAL A 814 -19.52 -27.32 -15.25
CA VAL A 814 -20.49 -27.25 -14.15
C VAL A 814 -21.68 -28.17 -14.42
N SER A 815 -22.21 -28.18 -15.64
CA SER A 815 -23.28 -29.10 -16.05
C SER A 815 -22.87 -30.57 -15.89
N ALA A 816 -21.63 -30.92 -16.24
CA ALA A 816 -21.09 -32.27 -16.04
C ALA A 816 -20.99 -32.64 -14.56
N VAL A 817 -20.53 -31.71 -13.70
CA VAL A 817 -20.46 -31.91 -12.25
C VAL A 817 -21.86 -32.06 -11.63
N ILE A 818 -22.83 -31.25 -12.03
CA ILE A 818 -24.23 -31.37 -11.56
C ILE A 818 -24.81 -32.74 -11.96
N LYS A 819 -24.54 -33.22 -13.18
CA LYS A 819 -24.97 -34.57 -13.61
C LYS A 819 -24.29 -35.68 -12.81
N LEU A 820 -23.02 -35.53 -12.46
CA LEU A 820 -22.28 -36.45 -11.58
C LEU A 820 -22.80 -36.42 -10.13
N TYR A 821 -23.21 -35.25 -9.64
CA TYR A 821 -23.76 -35.09 -8.31
C TYR A 821 -25.16 -35.70 -8.21
N ASN A 822 -26.03 -35.45 -9.19
CA ASN A 822 -27.39 -36.00 -9.23
C ASN A 822 -27.41 -37.53 -9.43
N SER A 823 -26.41 -38.09 -10.13
CA SER A 823 -26.27 -39.55 -10.27
C SER A 823 -25.75 -40.25 -9.00
N ARG A 824 -25.13 -39.52 -8.06
CA ARG A 824 -24.75 -40.05 -6.74
C ARG A 824 -25.84 -39.89 -5.68
N LEU A 825 -26.71 -38.89 -5.80
CA LEU A 825 -27.81 -38.65 -4.85
C LEU A 825 -29.02 -39.57 -5.07
N LEU A 826 -29.23 -40.07 -6.30
CA LEU A 826 -30.24 -41.08 -6.60
C LEU A 826 -29.64 -42.47 -6.40
N GLY A 827 -29.46 -42.86 -5.14
CA GLY A 827 -29.03 -44.20 -4.76
C GLY A 827 -29.94 -45.26 -5.36
N THR A 828 -29.33 -46.25 -6.03
CA THR A 828 -30.01 -47.44 -6.54
C THR A 828 -30.53 -48.27 -5.36
N PRO A 829 -31.83 -48.61 -5.29
CA PRO A 829 -32.32 -49.50 -4.25
C PRO A 829 -31.81 -50.93 -4.47
N HIS A 830 -31.36 -51.54 -3.37
CA HIS A 830 -30.99 -52.95 -3.27
C HIS A 830 -32.06 -53.85 -3.88
N THR A 831 -31.69 -54.64 -4.89
CA THR A 831 -32.52 -55.71 -5.42
C THR A 831 -31.99 -57.06 -4.96
N THR A 832 -32.92 -57.82 -4.41
CA THR A 832 -32.83 -59.08 -3.68
C THR A 832 -32.29 -60.23 -4.54
N THR A 833 -31.46 -61.06 -3.92
CA THR A 833 -30.90 -62.31 -4.43
C THR A 833 -32.02 -63.30 -4.78
N GLN A 834 -32.10 -63.74 -6.04
CA GLN A 834 -32.81 -64.97 -6.41
C GLN A 834 -31.86 -65.91 -7.16
N THR A 835 -31.72 -67.09 -6.56
CA THR A 835 -31.04 -68.29 -7.03
C THR A 835 -31.79 -68.87 -8.22
N THR A 836 -31.16 -69.05 -9.40
CA THR A 836 -31.62 -70.10 -10.34
C THR A 836 -30.49 -70.67 -11.19
N THR A 837 -30.52 -71.99 -11.19
CA THR A 837 -29.75 -73.07 -11.80
C THR A 837 -29.33 -72.86 -13.26
N ARG A 838 -28.09 -73.28 -13.57
CA ARG A 838 -27.48 -73.25 -14.90
C ARG A 838 -27.57 -74.66 -15.51
N THR A 839 -28.32 -74.80 -16.59
CA THR A 839 -28.32 -75.99 -17.47
C THR A 839 -27.63 -75.64 -18.78
N THR A 840 -26.78 -76.55 -19.24
CA THR A 840 -25.81 -76.41 -20.32
C THR A 840 -26.35 -77.00 -21.62
N THR A 841 -26.38 -76.23 -22.72
CA THR A 841 -26.42 -76.69 -24.13
C THR A 841 -25.94 -75.50 -25.00
N ILE A 842 -24.75 -75.48 -25.60
CA ILE A 842 -24.24 -76.13 -26.83
C ILE A 842 -24.97 -75.73 -28.12
N CYS A 843 -24.17 -75.32 -29.12
CA CYS A 843 -24.47 -75.08 -30.55
C CYS A 843 -25.21 -73.77 -30.89
N THR A 844 -24.97 -73.03 -31.98
CA THR A 844 -24.08 -73.13 -33.17
C THR A 844 -24.17 -71.80 -33.93
N LEU A 845 -23.15 -71.51 -34.75
CA LEU A 845 -23.18 -70.79 -36.05
C LEU A 845 -24.48 -70.03 -36.45
N GLN A 846 -24.38 -68.81 -37.01
CA GLN A 846 -24.11 -68.58 -38.45
C GLN A 846 -24.33 -67.10 -38.86
N GLN A 847 -23.34 -66.57 -39.60
CA GLN A 847 -23.41 -65.66 -40.77
C GLN A 847 -24.23 -64.36 -40.81
N ARG A 848 -23.51 -63.30 -41.25
CA ARG A 848 -23.80 -62.27 -42.29
C ARG A 848 -25.21 -61.65 -42.30
N GLY A 849 -25.44 -60.34 -42.30
CA GLY A 849 -24.65 -59.18 -42.69
C GLY A 849 -25.60 -58.21 -43.42
N LEU A 850 -25.71 -56.98 -42.92
CA LEU A 850 -26.15 -55.77 -43.62
C LEU A 850 -25.44 -54.57 -42.97
#